data_AF-A0A839LKN2-F1
#
_entry.id   AF-A0A839LKN2-F1
#
_cell.length_a   1.000
_cell.length_b   1.000
_cell.length_c   1.000
_cell.angle_alpha   90.00
_cell.angle_beta   90.00
_cell.angle_gamma   90.00
#
_symmetry.space_group_name_H-M   'P 1'
#
loop_
_entity.id
_entity.type
_entity.pdbx_description
1 polymer ?
#
loop_
_entity_poly.entity_id
_entity_poly.type
_entity_poly.pdbx_seq_one_letter_code
_entity_poly.pdbx_strand_id
1 'polypeptide(L)'
;MKTLALCVLAARPWLRRDVAVVVDALHGPLEPSALHPSASLYEGLLAQARRYLAQQARPVAWRVFFFDSLPDWQQALQDPDHGLRACSQELFILQAEASEALLLPARLRAHAQEAGQPLRCSPHSFLLYLLGPDDDLPVQPSALWPDASTGGLHLRLPHPDAQTRRADLLRVLLDHLDHAHYNRLLARSVDAAERPPTLARALHAFMQRRWPGRWDFHSYTGSVIASFIEGMRQLGQADGRPQLGGVNEHALACAAIAGWQLFGRAYVLAVTSGMVDEFKGTLANLQRTRAPGFIVCADSARGQWHAFQGTVEQAGDGRVLMQARGLPQVYIESPEQLDAGLRQAFAALEKGDGPVVIFASPAVLESGVALDEPGLVEPSARLVPAAQAPDIDPGRWQELLSLVNTQRKRLLWFCGRLSAEERSLVHDIAERAGIALCDGIAHPGSVAAYAGGREQANYLGTLGLYGFSRAVHRYLHQGESLRPVEAQSLFFLKSRGDQICTPFSEGRLARHLHIVQVTNRGQDLAPFADLPLQMDLLDFLQRLRAGLRVDAELLRWRQAALAEARRCPPEQLVDRIETLPMTANYFFHRLGGLLRRLIEEEGLRYHGVYDVGRCGVSALRNVPRTDPGFSGWYGRALMGDALMALPAIALHSPHQVLAFIGDGARALVPDVEQQLLRQMGQRPDAAQANVSVFYLHNGMLSIIQSYIDLRFARDGAAQVHVPWRPRGEGLDRRGPLDLQRRQLLRFDEAQLREDLRARGRLNVFEVQLTHNSSGDGMSLASEGTWSRITPSEEHAP
;
A
#
# COMPACT_ATOMS: atom_id res chain seq x y z
N MET A 1 1.06 -49.88 11.18
CA MET A 1 2.21 -48.97 11.38
C MET A 1 2.27 -48.07 10.16
N LYS A 2 2.30 -46.74 10.33
CA LYS A 2 2.40 -45.80 9.20
C LYS A 2 3.88 -45.70 8.80
N THR A 3 4.16 -45.81 7.50
CA THR A 3 5.53 -45.68 6.96
C THR A 3 5.70 -44.30 6.33
N LEU A 4 6.66 -43.53 6.84
CA LEU A 4 7.01 -42.21 6.33
C LEU A 4 8.25 -42.30 5.43
N ALA A 5 8.22 -41.58 4.31
CA ALA A 5 9.40 -41.37 3.49
C ALA A 5 10.20 -40.17 4.02
N LEU A 6 11.49 -40.38 4.26
CA LEU A 6 12.48 -39.32 4.40
C LEU A 6 13.23 -39.20 3.06
N CYS A 7 12.92 -38.16 2.30
CA CYS A 7 13.54 -37.91 1.00
C CYS A 7 14.77 -37.01 1.18
N VAL A 8 15.95 -37.51 0.82
CA VAL A 8 17.21 -36.78 0.93
C VAL A 8 17.73 -36.46 -0.47
N LEU A 9 17.64 -35.20 -0.87
CA LEU A 9 18.18 -34.69 -2.12
C LEU A 9 19.54 -34.06 -1.82
N ALA A 10 20.60 -34.86 -1.92
CA ALA A 10 21.93 -34.45 -1.51
C ALA A 10 23.02 -35.18 -2.29
N ALA A 11 23.92 -34.40 -2.91
CA ALA A 11 25.09 -34.91 -3.60
C ALA A 11 26.26 -35.22 -2.65
N ARG A 12 26.33 -34.59 -1.46
CA ARG A 12 27.48 -34.77 -0.57
C ARG A 12 27.36 -36.03 0.31
N PRO A 13 28.40 -36.90 0.37
CA PRO A 13 28.35 -38.16 1.12
C PRO A 13 28.16 -38.03 2.63
N TRP A 14 28.64 -36.92 3.24
CA TRP A 14 28.58 -36.75 4.69
C TRP A 14 27.14 -36.66 5.20
N LEU A 15 26.24 -36.00 4.44
CA LEU A 15 24.84 -35.84 4.84
C LEU A 15 24.11 -37.16 4.75
N ARG A 16 24.38 -37.96 3.72
CA ARG A 16 23.84 -39.33 3.59
C ARG A 16 24.24 -40.22 4.76
N ARG A 17 25.51 -40.15 5.15
CA ARG A 17 26.04 -40.89 6.30
C ARG A 17 25.38 -40.45 7.61
N ASP A 18 25.27 -39.15 7.85
CA ASP A 18 24.68 -38.64 9.09
C ASP A 18 23.17 -38.95 9.18
N VAL A 19 22.43 -38.86 8.07
CA VAL A 19 21.02 -39.27 8.03
C VAL A 19 20.86 -40.77 8.31
N ALA A 20 21.67 -41.62 7.67
CA ALA A 20 21.63 -43.06 7.90
C ALA A 20 21.85 -43.40 9.39
N VAL A 21 22.88 -42.83 10.01
CA VAL A 21 23.15 -43.04 11.45
C VAL A 21 21.97 -42.63 12.32
N VAL A 22 21.37 -41.46 12.06
CA VAL A 22 20.24 -40.96 12.86
C VAL A 22 19.00 -41.83 12.69
N VAL A 23 18.67 -42.25 11.47
CA VAL A 23 17.48 -43.07 11.20
C VAL A 23 17.65 -44.49 11.73
N ASP A 24 18.80 -45.13 11.52
CA ASP A 24 19.11 -46.45 12.09
C ASP A 24 19.00 -46.44 13.62
N ALA A 25 19.46 -45.35 14.26
CA ALA A 25 19.36 -45.18 15.70
C ALA A 25 17.90 -45.04 16.20
N LEU A 26 16.99 -44.52 15.36
CA LEU A 26 15.55 -44.41 15.63
C LEU A 26 14.80 -45.74 15.39
N HIS A 27 15.28 -46.60 14.49
CA HIS A 27 14.73 -47.95 14.27
C HIS A 27 15.22 -48.99 15.29
N GLY A 28 16.32 -48.71 16.00
CA GLY A 28 16.84 -49.55 17.07
C GLY A 28 15.86 -49.70 18.26
N PRO A 29 16.11 -50.64 19.19
CA PRO A 29 15.25 -50.88 20.34
C PRO A 29 15.09 -49.61 21.20
N LEU A 30 13.84 -49.26 21.51
CA LEU A 30 13.45 -48.05 22.24
C LEU A 30 13.61 -48.18 23.77
N GLU A 31 14.50 -49.07 24.23
CA GLU A 31 14.75 -49.29 25.64
C GLU A 31 15.25 -47.99 26.32
N PRO A 32 14.75 -47.63 27.51
CA PRO A 32 15.21 -46.45 28.21
C PRO A 32 16.69 -46.59 28.60
N SER A 33 17.57 -45.88 27.89
CA SER A 33 18.97 -45.75 28.29
C SER A 33 19.10 -44.67 29.38
N ALA A 34 19.91 -44.94 30.41
CA ALA A 34 20.21 -43.94 31.44
C ALA A 34 21.00 -42.78 30.82
N LEU A 35 20.56 -41.54 31.08
CA LEU A 35 21.29 -40.34 30.68
C LEU A 35 22.61 -40.28 31.46
N HIS A 36 23.74 -40.49 30.77
CA HIS A 36 25.07 -40.37 31.37
C HIS A 36 25.58 -38.91 31.34
N PRO A 37 26.16 -38.39 32.44
CA PRO A 37 26.68 -37.02 32.50
C PRO A 37 27.80 -36.70 31.50
N SER A 38 28.46 -37.73 30.95
CA SER A 38 29.56 -37.62 29.98
C SER A 38 29.15 -37.92 28.53
N ALA A 39 27.85 -38.05 28.25
CA ALA A 39 27.37 -38.34 26.90
C ALA A 39 27.66 -37.17 25.96
N SER A 40 28.05 -37.46 24.71
CA SER A 40 28.11 -36.44 23.66
C SER A 40 26.72 -35.82 23.43
N LEU A 41 26.65 -34.62 22.84
CA LEU A 41 25.39 -33.92 22.57
C LEU A 41 24.37 -34.82 21.84
N TYR A 42 24.82 -35.58 20.85
CA TYR A 42 23.97 -36.50 20.08
C TYR A 42 23.50 -37.68 20.91
N GLU A 43 24.37 -38.32 21.70
CA GLU A 43 24.01 -39.46 22.54
C GLU A 43 23.02 -39.08 23.64
N GLY A 44 23.21 -37.91 24.26
CA GLY A 44 22.27 -37.37 25.25
C GLY A 44 20.88 -37.11 24.63
N LEU A 45 20.84 -36.47 23.46
CA LEU A 45 19.59 -36.21 22.74
C LEU A 45 18.92 -37.50 22.25
N LEU A 46 19.69 -38.50 21.80
CA LEU A 46 19.19 -39.80 21.37
C LEU A 46 18.56 -40.57 22.54
N ALA A 47 19.17 -40.55 23.72
CA ALA A 47 18.58 -41.15 24.92
C ALA A 47 17.23 -40.50 25.28
N GLN A 48 17.17 -39.16 25.20
CA GLN A 48 15.92 -38.41 25.40
C GLN A 48 14.86 -38.76 24.34
N ALA A 49 15.26 -38.83 23.08
CA ALA A 49 14.41 -39.16 21.95
C ALA A 49 13.77 -40.55 22.08
N ARG A 50 14.57 -41.58 22.39
CA ARG A 50 14.09 -42.95 22.57
C ARG A 50 13.08 -43.05 23.70
N ARG A 51 13.35 -42.39 24.84
CA ARG A 51 12.41 -42.32 25.96
C ARG A 51 11.10 -41.64 25.59
N TYR A 52 11.15 -40.54 24.83
CA TYR A 52 9.95 -39.85 24.35
C TYR A 52 9.14 -40.72 23.37
N LEU A 53 9.81 -41.39 22.42
CA LEU A 53 9.16 -42.27 21.43
C LEU A 53 8.56 -43.53 22.06
N ALA A 54 9.21 -44.10 23.09
CA ALA A 54 8.68 -45.25 23.84
C ALA A 54 7.35 -44.94 24.55
N GLN A 55 7.07 -43.66 24.84
CA GLN A 55 5.82 -43.21 25.45
C GLN A 55 4.69 -43.00 24.44
N GLN A 56 4.97 -43.06 23.12
CA GLN A 56 3.98 -42.80 22.09
C GLN A 56 3.18 -44.04 21.73
N ALA A 57 1.85 -43.91 21.69
CA ALA A 57 0.94 -45.03 21.44
C ALA A 57 0.92 -45.54 19.98
N ARG A 58 1.52 -44.81 19.04
CA ARG A 58 1.49 -45.12 17.60
C ARG A 58 2.90 -45.14 17.03
N PRO A 59 3.53 -46.32 16.85
CA PRO A 59 4.85 -46.38 16.24
C PRO A 59 4.78 -45.97 14.77
N VAL A 60 5.79 -45.21 14.34
CA VAL A 60 5.98 -44.73 12.98
C VAL A 60 7.28 -45.33 12.46
N ALA A 61 7.27 -45.86 11.24
CA ALA A 61 8.47 -46.38 10.60
C ALA A 61 8.99 -45.40 9.55
N TRP A 62 10.29 -45.14 9.56
CA TRP A 62 10.96 -44.37 8.51
C TRP A 62 11.46 -45.26 7.39
N ARG A 63 11.33 -44.81 6.15
CA ARG A 63 12.06 -45.34 5.00
C ARG A 63 12.80 -44.18 4.34
N VAL A 64 14.12 -44.31 4.22
CA VAL A 64 14.97 -43.27 3.65
C VAL A 64 15.15 -43.51 2.17
N PHE A 65 14.99 -42.46 1.37
CA PHE A 65 15.26 -42.48 -0.05
C PHE A 65 16.28 -41.39 -0.38
N PHE A 66 17.35 -41.77 -1.08
CA PHE A 66 18.43 -40.86 -1.48
C PHE A 66 18.31 -40.55 -2.96
N PHE A 67 18.42 -39.27 -3.29
CA PHE A 67 18.39 -38.75 -4.65
C PHE A 67 19.59 -37.83 -4.86
N ASP A 68 20.23 -37.93 -6.02
CA ASP A 68 21.32 -37.03 -6.39
C ASP A 68 20.78 -35.67 -6.83
N SER A 69 19.57 -35.64 -7.39
CA SER A 69 18.93 -34.43 -7.92
C SER A 69 17.39 -34.44 -7.81
N LEU A 70 16.76 -33.29 -8.07
CA LEU A 70 15.30 -33.17 -8.16
C LEU A 70 14.71 -34.01 -9.31
N PRO A 71 15.29 -34.05 -10.52
CA PRO A 71 14.86 -34.97 -11.58
C PRO A 71 14.82 -36.44 -11.17
N ASP A 72 15.80 -36.92 -10.39
CA ASP A 72 15.83 -38.31 -9.94
C ASP A 72 14.65 -38.62 -9.01
N TRP A 73 14.32 -37.69 -8.12
CA TRP A 73 13.14 -37.80 -7.26
C TRP A 73 11.84 -37.78 -8.08
N GLN A 74 11.74 -36.95 -9.12
CA GLN A 74 10.58 -36.92 -10.01
C GLN A 74 10.40 -38.24 -10.75
N GLN A 75 11.50 -38.83 -11.26
CA GLN A 75 11.47 -40.11 -11.94
C GLN A 75 11.04 -41.24 -10.99
N ALA A 76 11.60 -41.27 -9.79
CA ALA A 76 11.20 -42.23 -8.75
C ALA A 76 9.74 -42.04 -8.31
N LEU A 77 9.23 -40.82 -8.35
CA LEU A 77 7.83 -40.53 -8.12
C LEU A 77 6.95 -41.04 -9.26
N GLN A 78 7.44 -41.22 -10.49
CA GLN A 78 6.66 -41.77 -11.61
C GLN A 78 6.76 -43.29 -11.72
N ASP A 79 7.83 -43.87 -11.18
CA ASP A 79 8.07 -45.32 -11.18
C ASP A 79 7.18 -46.04 -10.12
N PRO A 80 6.23 -46.89 -10.55
CA PRO A 80 5.37 -47.65 -9.64
C PRO A 80 6.14 -48.68 -8.79
N ASP A 81 7.30 -49.17 -9.25
CA ASP A 81 8.05 -50.24 -8.60
C ASP A 81 9.10 -49.72 -7.60
N HIS A 82 9.40 -48.41 -7.63
CA HIS A 82 10.36 -47.78 -6.71
C HIS A 82 9.93 -47.82 -5.23
N GLY A 83 8.64 -47.97 -4.97
CA GLY A 83 8.07 -48.07 -3.61
C GLY A 83 8.03 -46.76 -2.82
N LEU A 84 8.45 -45.63 -3.42
CA LEU A 84 8.31 -44.29 -2.83
C LEU A 84 6.83 -43.93 -2.62
N ARG A 85 6.00 -44.22 -3.64
CA ARG A 85 4.54 -44.01 -3.63
C ARG A 85 3.80 -44.79 -2.53
N ALA A 86 4.40 -45.86 -2.02
CA ALA A 86 3.82 -46.67 -0.95
C ALA A 86 4.04 -46.07 0.45
N CYS A 87 4.82 -44.99 0.55
CA CYS A 87 5.13 -44.29 1.79
C CYS A 87 4.47 -42.91 1.81
N SER A 88 4.18 -42.38 3.00
CA SER A 88 3.73 -40.99 3.14
C SER A 88 4.93 -40.05 3.02
N GLN A 89 4.95 -39.22 1.99
CA GLN A 89 6.04 -38.27 1.73
C GLN A 89 5.81 -37.00 2.55
N GLU A 90 6.46 -36.93 3.71
CA GLU A 90 6.19 -35.87 4.69
C GLU A 90 7.43 -35.05 5.06
N LEU A 91 8.64 -35.54 4.78
CA LEU A 91 9.88 -34.89 5.20
C LEU A 91 10.98 -34.95 4.14
N PHE A 92 11.61 -33.80 3.90
CA PHE A 92 12.63 -33.58 2.90
C PHE A 92 13.87 -32.94 3.51
N ILE A 93 15.03 -33.53 3.24
CA ILE A 93 16.34 -32.95 3.53
C ILE A 93 16.96 -32.58 2.19
N LEU A 94 17.20 -31.30 2.00
CA LEU A 94 17.63 -30.70 0.74
C LEU A 94 19.03 -30.13 0.90
N GLN A 95 19.80 -30.21 -0.17
CA GLN A 95 21.09 -29.56 -0.30
C GLN A 95 21.10 -28.74 -1.58
N ALA A 96 21.40 -27.44 -1.48
CA ALA A 96 21.41 -26.56 -2.64
C ALA A 96 22.27 -25.30 -2.43
N GLU A 97 22.67 -24.67 -3.53
CA GLU A 97 23.24 -23.33 -3.54
C GLU A 97 22.17 -22.27 -3.20
N ALA A 98 22.58 -21.19 -2.54
CA ALA A 98 21.67 -20.15 -2.05
C ALA A 98 20.70 -19.58 -3.10
N SER A 99 21.13 -19.50 -4.35
CA SER A 99 20.36 -19.01 -5.50
C SER A 99 19.16 -19.91 -5.86
N GLU A 100 19.27 -21.22 -5.65
CA GLU A 100 18.23 -22.20 -6.03
C GLU A 100 17.45 -22.73 -4.82
N ALA A 101 18.06 -22.67 -3.64
CA ALA A 101 17.61 -23.37 -2.45
C ALA A 101 16.18 -23.00 -2.01
N LEU A 102 15.82 -21.71 -2.12
CA LEU A 102 14.54 -21.19 -1.66
C LEU A 102 13.35 -21.62 -2.55
N LEU A 103 13.60 -22.04 -3.79
CA LEU A 103 12.56 -22.46 -4.73
C LEU A 103 12.25 -23.97 -4.66
N LEU A 104 13.17 -24.77 -4.11
CA LEU A 104 13.04 -26.23 -4.11
C LEU A 104 11.80 -26.76 -3.39
N PRO A 105 11.43 -26.29 -2.18
CA PRO A 105 10.22 -26.77 -1.51
C PRO A 105 8.93 -26.55 -2.32
N ALA A 106 8.82 -25.40 -3.00
CA ALA A 106 7.67 -25.09 -3.84
C ALA A 106 7.62 -25.99 -5.08
N ARG A 107 8.77 -26.23 -5.73
CA ARG A 107 8.88 -27.16 -6.86
C ARG A 107 8.50 -28.59 -6.47
N LEU A 108 8.98 -29.08 -5.32
CA LEU A 108 8.64 -30.42 -4.82
C LEU A 108 7.13 -30.57 -4.62
N ARG A 109 6.47 -29.59 -4.01
CA ARG A 109 5.01 -29.61 -3.81
C ARG A 109 4.26 -29.61 -5.15
N ALA A 110 4.66 -28.75 -6.08
CA ALA A 110 4.03 -28.66 -7.40
C ALA A 110 4.10 -30.00 -8.15
N HIS A 111 5.29 -30.61 -8.22
CA HIS A 111 5.48 -31.90 -8.91
C HIS A 111 4.75 -33.05 -8.22
N ALA A 112 4.71 -33.06 -6.89
CA ALA A 112 3.94 -34.06 -6.16
C ALA A 112 2.44 -33.95 -6.45
N GLN A 113 1.93 -32.71 -6.52
CA GLN A 113 0.54 -32.43 -6.87
C GLN A 113 0.21 -32.83 -8.32
N GLU A 114 1.08 -32.51 -9.29
CA GLU A 114 0.97 -32.95 -10.69
C GLU A 114 0.93 -34.47 -10.83
N ALA A 115 1.70 -35.18 -9.99
CA ALA A 115 1.73 -36.63 -9.95
C ALA A 115 0.53 -37.27 -9.20
N GLY A 116 -0.44 -36.47 -8.74
CA GLY A 116 -1.60 -36.94 -7.99
C GLY A 116 -1.28 -37.41 -6.56
N GLN A 117 -0.13 -37.00 -6.02
CA GLN A 117 0.34 -37.36 -4.67
C GLN A 117 0.69 -36.11 -3.87
N PRO A 118 -0.29 -35.29 -3.45
CA PRO A 118 -0.01 -34.08 -2.69
C PRO A 118 0.76 -34.39 -1.40
N LEU A 119 1.81 -33.61 -1.13
CA LEU A 119 2.65 -33.79 0.06
C LEU A 119 1.92 -33.34 1.32
N ARG A 120 2.00 -34.17 2.36
CA ARG A 120 1.51 -33.82 3.71
C ARG A 120 2.65 -33.21 4.50
N CYS A 121 2.71 -31.88 4.57
CA CYS A 121 3.83 -31.16 5.19
C CYS A 121 3.43 -30.40 6.46
N SER A 122 4.13 -30.65 7.56
CA SER A 122 4.23 -29.76 8.74
C SER A 122 5.27 -28.64 8.54
N PRO A 123 5.35 -27.65 9.46
CA PRO A 123 6.40 -26.63 9.48
C PRO A 123 7.83 -27.18 9.58
N HIS A 124 8.00 -28.47 9.88
CA HIS A 124 9.29 -29.14 10.02
C HIS A 124 9.65 -30.03 8.83
N SER A 125 8.86 -29.97 7.75
CA SER A 125 8.96 -30.91 6.61
C SER A 125 10.10 -30.63 5.66
N PHE A 126 10.74 -29.46 5.75
CA PHE A 126 11.83 -29.10 4.86
C PHE A 126 13.03 -28.61 5.69
N LEU A 127 14.12 -29.35 5.61
CA LEU A 127 15.44 -28.98 6.12
C LEU A 127 16.36 -28.75 4.93
N LEU A 128 16.95 -27.57 4.84
CA LEU A 128 17.79 -27.17 3.73
C LEU A 128 19.19 -26.79 4.21
N TYR A 129 20.19 -27.55 3.74
CA TYR A 129 21.60 -27.24 3.90
C TYR A 129 22.08 -26.39 2.72
N LEU A 130 22.49 -25.16 3.02
CA LEU A 130 23.05 -24.23 2.04
C LEU A 130 24.53 -24.52 1.82
N LEU A 131 24.93 -24.56 0.54
CA LEU A 131 26.32 -24.69 0.15
C LEU A 131 26.94 -23.31 -0.15
N GLY A 132 28.18 -23.11 0.29
CA GLY A 132 29.02 -22.01 -0.18
C GLY A 132 29.59 -22.30 -1.57
N PRO A 133 30.05 -21.25 -2.29
CA PRO A 133 30.70 -21.40 -3.59
C PRO A 133 32.00 -22.21 -3.51
N ASP A 134 32.66 -22.23 -2.35
CA ASP A 134 33.82 -23.07 -2.04
C ASP A 134 33.61 -23.79 -0.70
N ASP A 135 34.18 -24.99 -0.55
CA ASP A 135 34.01 -25.87 0.63
C ASP A 135 34.46 -25.24 1.97
N ASP A 136 35.23 -24.15 1.94
CA ASP A 136 35.83 -23.47 3.11
C ASP A 136 35.37 -22.02 3.35
N LEU A 137 34.55 -21.42 2.47
CA LEU A 137 34.15 -20.01 2.63
C LEU A 137 32.79 -19.89 3.34
N PRO A 138 32.69 -19.12 4.45
CA PRO A 138 31.42 -18.90 5.11
C PRO A 138 30.49 -18.12 4.18
N VAL A 139 29.31 -18.69 3.92
CA VAL A 139 28.23 -17.97 3.23
C VAL A 139 27.88 -16.75 4.06
N GLN A 140 28.02 -15.55 3.48
CA GLN A 140 27.62 -14.29 4.10
C GLN A 140 26.12 -14.36 4.43
N PRO A 141 25.71 -14.38 5.72
CA PRO A 141 24.30 -14.53 6.10
C PRO A 141 23.40 -13.42 5.55
N SER A 142 23.97 -12.25 5.26
CA SER A 142 23.28 -11.10 4.67
C SER A 142 22.82 -11.33 3.23
N ALA A 143 23.51 -12.17 2.45
CA ALA A 143 23.10 -12.55 1.10
C ALA A 143 21.97 -13.60 1.09
N LEU A 144 21.69 -14.22 2.23
CA LEU A 144 20.69 -15.30 2.39
C LEU A 144 19.30 -14.82 2.78
N TRP A 145 19.18 -13.55 3.20
CA TRP A 145 17.99 -13.06 3.89
C TRP A 145 16.97 -12.18 3.12
N PRO A 146 17.06 -11.86 1.80
CA PRO A 146 16.11 -10.88 1.28
C PRO A 146 14.70 -11.39 0.92
N ASP A 147 14.46 -12.68 0.68
CA ASP A 147 13.18 -13.11 0.07
C ASP A 147 12.57 -14.44 0.57
N ALA A 148 13.06 -15.01 1.67
CA ALA A 148 12.51 -16.27 2.19
C ALA A 148 11.13 -16.06 2.85
N SER A 149 10.07 -16.06 2.05
CA SER A 149 8.66 -16.28 2.43
C SER A 149 8.40 -17.61 3.15
N THR A 150 9.44 -18.38 3.45
CA THR A 150 9.34 -19.76 3.91
C THR A 150 9.54 -19.82 5.42
N GLY A 151 8.64 -19.18 6.19
CA GLY A 151 8.67 -19.21 7.66
C GLY A 151 8.61 -20.62 8.30
N GLY A 152 8.51 -21.68 7.50
CA GLY A 152 8.64 -23.09 7.88
C GLY A 152 9.79 -23.84 7.19
N LEU A 153 10.83 -23.16 6.71
CA LEU A 153 12.02 -23.80 6.15
C LEU A 153 13.15 -23.75 7.17
N HIS A 154 13.64 -24.91 7.57
CA HIS A 154 14.82 -24.99 8.43
C HIS A 154 16.06 -24.79 7.58
N LEU A 155 16.62 -23.58 7.57
CA LEU A 155 17.89 -23.29 6.90
C LEU A 155 19.07 -23.65 7.81
N ARG A 156 20.07 -24.33 7.25
CA ARG A 156 21.32 -24.69 7.93
C ARG A 156 22.53 -24.42 7.06
N LEU A 157 23.61 -24.00 7.72
CA LEU A 157 24.96 -24.15 7.17
C LEU A 157 25.55 -25.45 7.73
N PRO A 158 26.30 -26.23 6.93
CA PRO A 158 26.97 -27.43 7.41
C PRO A 158 27.90 -27.11 8.58
N HIS A 159 27.64 -27.69 9.75
CA HIS A 159 28.53 -27.57 10.90
C HIS A 159 29.71 -28.55 10.76
N PRO A 160 30.96 -28.19 11.11
CA PRO A 160 32.11 -29.09 10.94
C PRO A 160 32.04 -30.35 11.82
N ASP A 161 31.53 -30.24 13.05
CA ASP A 161 31.35 -31.38 13.95
C ASP A 161 30.15 -32.26 13.57
N ALA A 162 30.40 -33.55 13.37
CA ALA A 162 29.40 -34.55 13.04
C ALA A 162 28.39 -34.82 14.16
N GLN A 163 28.79 -34.71 15.43
CA GLN A 163 27.87 -34.94 16.55
C GLN A 163 26.80 -33.86 16.61
N THR A 164 27.18 -32.61 16.41
CA THR A 164 26.25 -31.47 16.32
C THR A 164 25.30 -31.61 15.12
N ARG A 165 25.80 -32.00 13.94
CA ARG A 165 24.94 -32.22 12.76
C ARG A 165 23.91 -33.33 13.01
N ARG A 166 24.33 -34.45 13.59
CA ARG A 166 23.43 -35.58 13.90
C ARG A 166 22.41 -35.22 14.97
N ALA A 167 22.81 -34.45 15.98
CA ALA A 167 21.89 -33.96 17.02
C ALA A 167 20.81 -33.05 16.43
N ASP A 168 21.17 -32.09 15.57
CA ASP A 168 20.18 -31.22 14.93
C ASP A 168 19.25 -31.99 13.96
N LEU A 169 19.80 -32.92 13.17
CA LEU A 169 18.99 -33.82 12.34
C LEU A 169 17.96 -34.57 13.18
N LEU A 170 18.41 -35.24 14.26
CA LEU A 170 17.53 -35.96 15.17
C LEU A 170 16.43 -35.05 15.74
N ARG A 171 16.79 -33.83 16.18
CA ARG A 171 15.82 -32.85 16.70
C ARG A 171 14.75 -32.52 15.66
N VAL A 172 15.13 -32.21 14.41
CA VAL A 172 14.18 -31.88 13.34
C VAL A 172 13.27 -33.07 12.99
N LEU A 173 13.80 -34.30 12.96
CA LEU A 173 12.99 -35.50 12.74
C LEU A 173 11.91 -35.66 13.83
N LEU A 174 12.28 -35.43 15.10
CA LEU A 174 11.35 -35.53 16.23
C LEU A 174 10.34 -34.39 16.25
N ASP A 175 10.77 -33.16 15.98
CA ASP A 175 9.87 -31.99 15.87
C ASP A 175 8.79 -32.25 14.79
N HIS A 176 9.19 -32.84 13.65
CA HIS A 176 8.24 -33.26 12.62
C HIS A 176 7.24 -34.31 13.13
N LEU A 177 7.71 -35.37 13.80
CA LEU A 177 6.85 -36.42 14.32
C LEU A 177 5.88 -35.90 15.40
N ASP A 178 6.37 -35.07 16.31
CA ASP A 178 5.54 -34.46 17.35
C ASP A 178 4.44 -33.61 16.69
N HIS A 179 4.80 -32.74 15.75
CA HIS A 179 3.85 -31.85 15.09
C HIS A 179 2.84 -32.61 14.21
N ALA A 180 3.29 -33.58 13.41
CA ALA A 180 2.46 -34.20 12.39
C ALA A 180 1.72 -35.46 12.85
N HIS A 181 2.13 -36.11 13.95
CA HIS A 181 1.59 -37.42 14.35
C HIS A 181 1.32 -37.59 15.85
N TYR A 182 2.19 -37.12 16.75
CA TYR A 182 2.07 -37.44 18.18
C TYR A 182 1.27 -36.42 18.97
N ASN A 183 1.50 -35.14 18.75
CA ASN A 183 0.72 -34.09 19.38
C ASN A 183 -0.66 -34.03 18.72
N ARG A 184 -1.69 -34.54 19.42
CA ARG A 184 -3.06 -34.64 18.89
C ARG A 184 -3.64 -33.31 18.42
N LEU A 185 -3.25 -32.18 19.03
CA LEU A 185 -3.73 -30.86 18.64
C LEU A 185 -3.10 -30.42 17.32
N LEU A 186 -1.79 -30.64 17.15
CA LEU A 186 -1.04 -30.28 15.95
C LEU A 186 -1.30 -31.24 14.79
N ALA A 187 -1.39 -32.55 15.05
CA ALA A 187 -1.67 -33.54 14.01
C ALA A 187 -3.03 -33.29 13.33
N ARG A 188 -4.03 -32.78 14.09
CA ARG A 188 -5.33 -32.39 13.55
C ARG A 188 -5.25 -31.24 12.55
N SER A 189 -4.33 -30.29 12.73
CA SER A 189 -4.17 -29.18 11.77
C SER A 189 -3.52 -29.64 10.47
N VAL A 190 -2.72 -30.70 10.50
CA VAL A 190 -2.14 -31.34 9.30
C VAL A 190 -3.16 -32.24 8.57
N ASP A 191 -4.14 -32.80 9.29
CA ASP A 191 -5.16 -33.71 8.74
C ASP A 191 -6.48 -33.02 8.32
N ALA A 192 -6.70 -31.77 8.74
CA ALA A 192 -7.91 -31.03 8.37
C ALA A 192 -7.91 -30.76 6.85
N ALA A 193 -8.82 -31.41 6.12
CA ALA A 193 -9.04 -31.13 4.71
C ALA A 193 -9.40 -29.64 4.53
N GLU A 194 -8.57 -28.93 3.75
CA GLU A 194 -8.57 -27.48 3.51
C GLU A 194 -9.89 -26.97 2.89
N ARG A 195 -10.97 -26.93 3.67
CA ARG A 195 -12.11 -26.10 3.32
C ARG A 195 -11.89 -24.72 3.94
N PRO A 196 -11.80 -23.65 3.13
CA PRO A 196 -11.74 -22.30 3.65
C PRO A 196 -12.91 -22.04 4.63
N PRO A 197 -12.67 -21.32 5.74
CA PRO A 197 -13.71 -21.02 6.71
C PRO A 197 -14.93 -20.37 6.08
N THR A 198 -16.11 -20.61 6.65
CA THR A 198 -17.39 -20.14 6.13
C THR A 198 -17.43 -18.62 5.96
N LEU A 199 -16.86 -17.87 6.90
CA LEU A 199 -16.74 -16.41 6.80
C LEU A 199 -15.91 -15.99 5.58
N ALA A 200 -14.75 -16.64 5.34
CA ALA A 200 -13.89 -16.35 4.19
C ALA A 200 -14.62 -16.62 2.86
N ARG A 201 -15.27 -17.79 2.75
CA ARG A 201 -16.06 -18.15 1.56
C ARG A 201 -17.17 -17.15 1.27
N ALA A 202 -17.91 -16.73 2.30
CA ALA A 202 -19.04 -15.82 2.12
C ALA A 202 -18.59 -14.41 1.72
N LEU A 203 -17.56 -13.86 2.38
CA LEU A 203 -16.99 -12.56 2.03
C LEU A 203 -16.40 -12.59 0.61
N HIS A 204 -15.62 -13.62 0.28
CA HIS A 204 -15.06 -13.80 -1.07
C HIS A 204 -16.17 -13.82 -2.14
N ALA A 205 -17.21 -14.64 -1.95
CA ALA A 205 -18.32 -14.73 -2.90
C ALA A 205 -19.11 -13.42 -3.03
N PHE A 206 -19.33 -12.70 -1.93
CA PHE A 206 -19.95 -11.37 -1.95
C PHE A 206 -19.10 -10.38 -2.76
N MET A 207 -17.82 -10.27 -2.44
CA MET A 207 -16.90 -9.33 -3.11
C MET A 207 -16.73 -9.67 -4.59
N GLN A 208 -16.67 -10.95 -4.95
CA GLN A 208 -16.57 -11.42 -6.33
C GLN A 208 -17.81 -11.04 -7.16
N ARG A 209 -19.01 -11.18 -6.60
CA ARG A 209 -20.25 -10.74 -7.27
C ARG A 209 -20.34 -9.23 -7.38
N ARG A 210 -19.98 -8.50 -6.32
CA ARG A 210 -20.19 -7.06 -6.24
C ARG A 210 -19.13 -6.24 -6.99
N TRP A 211 -17.89 -6.72 -7.00
CA TRP A 211 -16.73 -6.10 -7.68
C TRP A 211 -15.90 -7.13 -8.46
N PRO A 212 -16.47 -7.78 -9.49
CA PRO A 212 -15.74 -8.77 -10.28
C PRO A 212 -14.42 -8.18 -10.80
N GLY A 213 -13.29 -8.84 -10.49
CA GLY A 213 -11.94 -8.37 -10.83
C GLY A 213 -11.46 -7.05 -10.17
N ARG A 214 -12.28 -6.38 -9.35
CA ARG A 214 -12.04 -5.01 -8.83
C ARG A 214 -12.07 -4.91 -7.29
N TRP A 215 -11.46 -5.87 -6.63
CA TRP A 215 -11.23 -5.83 -5.18
C TRP A 215 -9.95 -6.56 -4.81
N ASP A 216 -9.40 -6.33 -3.62
CA ASP A 216 -8.17 -6.96 -3.15
C ASP A 216 -8.31 -7.50 -1.73
N PHE A 217 -7.53 -8.55 -1.43
CA PHE A 217 -7.42 -9.05 -0.06
C PHE A 217 -6.11 -8.57 0.56
N HIS A 218 -6.19 -7.86 1.68
CA HIS A 218 -5.03 -7.35 2.40
C HIS A 218 -4.96 -7.99 3.79
N SER A 219 -3.76 -8.42 4.21
CA SER A 219 -3.58 -9.05 5.51
C SER A 219 -2.27 -8.65 6.18
N TYR A 220 -2.32 -8.59 7.51
CA TYR A 220 -1.14 -8.58 8.38
C TYR A 220 -1.27 -9.73 9.39
N THR A 221 -0.14 -10.16 9.97
CA THR A 221 -0.01 -11.43 10.71
C THR A 221 -0.89 -11.49 11.97
N GLY A 222 -1.23 -12.71 12.40
CA GLY A 222 -1.84 -12.97 13.70
C GLY A 222 -2.36 -14.40 13.84
N SER A 223 -2.17 -15.01 15.00
CA SER A 223 -2.51 -16.43 15.24
C SER A 223 -4.01 -16.70 15.16
N VAL A 224 -4.83 -15.86 15.79
CA VAL A 224 -6.29 -16.05 15.88
C VAL A 224 -6.98 -15.87 14.52
N ILE A 225 -6.43 -15.02 13.64
CA ILE A 225 -7.00 -14.71 12.33
C ILE A 225 -6.39 -15.58 11.21
N ALA A 226 -5.42 -16.44 11.52
CA ALA A 226 -4.62 -17.17 10.54
C ALA A 226 -5.45 -18.06 9.61
N SER A 227 -6.42 -18.80 10.16
CA SER A 227 -7.31 -19.68 9.38
C SER A 227 -8.13 -18.91 8.35
N PHE A 228 -8.66 -17.74 8.75
CA PHE A 228 -9.37 -16.85 7.84
C PHE A 228 -8.46 -16.29 6.74
N ILE A 229 -7.25 -15.84 7.12
CA ILE A 229 -6.27 -15.33 6.14
C ILE A 229 -5.95 -16.42 5.12
N GLU A 230 -5.60 -17.63 5.57
CA GLU A 230 -5.23 -18.72 4.68
C GLU A 230 -6.41 -19.12 3.78
N GLY A 231 -7.63 -19.22 4.33
CA GLY A 231 -8.82 -19.48 3.53
C GLY A 231 -9.07 -18.41 2.46
N MET A 232 -8.90 -17.13 2.78
CA MET A 232 -9.00 -16.03 1.80
C MET A 232 -7.88 -16.11 0.75
N ARG A 233 -6.67 -16.51 1.13
CA ARG A 233 -5.55 -16.69 0.19
C ARG A 233 -5.78 -17.85 -0.77
N GLN A 234 -6.27 -18.98 -0.28
CA GLN A 234 -6.60 -20.15 -1.10
C GLN A 234 -7.68 -19.81 -2.13
N LEU A 235 -8.78 -19.16 -1.69
CA LEU A 235 -9.84 -18.70 -2.58
C LEU A 235 -9.33 -17.69 -3.61
N GLY A 236 -8.52 -16.72 -3.16
CA GLY A 236 -7.96 -15.69 -4.02
C GLY A 236 -6.98 -16.24 -5.07
N GLN A 237 -6.16 -17.23 -4.72
CA GLN A 237 -5.24 -17.87 -5.67
C GLN A 237 -5.98 -18.59 -6.79
N ALA A 238 -7.08 -19.28 -6.47
CA ALA A 238 -7.89 -20.00 -7.46
C ALA A 238 -8.43 -19.07 -8.57
N ASP A 239 -8.74 -17.82 -8.22
CA ASP A 239 -9.31 -16.82 -9.14
C ASP A 239 -8.29 -15.77 -9.62
N GLY A 240 -6.99 -15.92 -9.30
CA GLY A 240 -5.94 -14.96 -9.67
C GLY A 240 -6.06 -13.58 -9.01
N ARG A 241 -6.69 -13.51 -7.83
CA ARG A 241 -6.91 -12.30 -7.05
C ARG A 241 -5.59 -11.78 -6.45
N PRO A 242 -5.24 -10.49 -6.63
CA PRO A 242 -4.07 -9.92 -5.96
C PRO A 242 -4.18 -9.99 -4.44
N GLN A 243 -3.06 -10.32 -3.78
CA GLN A 243 -2.98 -10.50 -2.34
C GLN A 243 -1.88 -9.61 -1.76
N LEU A 244 -2.29 -8.64 -0.97
CA LEU A 244 -1.37 -7.67 -0.39
C LEU A 244 -1.01 -8.05 1.05
N GLY A 245 0.28 -8.24 1.30
CA GLY A 245 0.82 -8.23 2.65
C GLY A 245 1.09 -6.80 3.10
N GLY A 246 0.61 -6.40 4.28
CA GLY A 246 1.03 -5.14 4.90
C GLY A 246 2.34 -5.31 5.68
N VAL A 247 3.01 -4.20 6.00
CA VAL A 247 4.06 -4.16 7.02
C VAL A 247 3.49 -3.88 8.42
N ASN A 248 2.24 -3.41 8.49
CA ASN A 248 1.39 -3.20 9.67
C ASN A 248 -0.05 -2.93 9.20
N GLU A 249 -0.99 -2.78 10.13
CA GLU A 249 -2.42 -2.52 9.90
C GLU A 249 -2.64 -1.17 9.24
N HIS A 250 -1.91 -0.14 9.68
CA HIS A 250 -1.88 1.18 9.04
C HIS A 250 -1.65 1.08 7.53
N ALA A 251 -0.69 0.27 7.07
CA ALA A 251 -0.41 0.06 5.65
C ALA A 251 -1.56 -0.64 4.91
N LEU A 252 -2.30 -1.55 5.56
CA LEU A 252 -3.48 -2.18 4.94
C LEU A 252 -4.57 -1.13 4.63
N ALA A 253 -4.79 -0.18 5.55
CA ALA A 253 -5.75 0.90 5.34
C ALA A 253 -5.25 1.91 4.30
N CYS A 254 -3.96 2.29 4.32
CA CYS A 254 -3.38 3.15 3.29
C CYS A 254 -3.51 2.52 1.89
N ALA A 255 -3.22 1.22 1.77
CA ALA A 255 -3.40 0.45 0.54
C ALA A 255 -4.87 0.45 0.06
N ALA A 256 -5.83 0.28 0.96
CA ALA A 256 -7.25 0.33 0.64
C ALA A 256 -7.71 1.72 0.15
N ILE A 257 -7.24 2.79 0.79
CA ILE A 257 -7.50 4.18 0.37
C ILE A 257 -6.94 4.40 -1.03
N ALA A 258 -5.69 4.03 -1.29
CA ALA A 258 -5.05 4.21 -2.59
C ALA A 258 -5.69 3.34 -3.69
N GLY A 259 -5.97 2.08 -3.38
CA GLY A 259 -6.67 1.13 -4.24
C GLY A 259 -8.01 1.68 -4.72
N TRP A 260 -8.79 2.23 -3.78
CA TRP A 260 -10.06 2.86 -4.12
C TRP A 260 -9.87 4.17 -4.88
N GLN A 261 -9.00 5.07 -4.42
CA GLN A 261 -8.84 6.41 -4.98
C GLN A 261 -8.29 6.41 -6.41
N LEU A 262 -7.31 5.56 -6.70
CA LEU A 262 -6.64 5.52 -8.00
C LEU A 262 -7.25 4.51 -8.95
N PHE A 263 -7.65 3.33 -8.44
CA PHE A 263 -7.97 2.18 -9.29
C PHE A 263 -9.42 1.69 -9.13
N GLY A 264 -10.21 2.32 -8.23
CA GLY A 264 -11.60 1.95 -8.00
C GLY A 264 -11.77 0.53 -7.44
N ARG A 265 -10.78 0.06 -6.67
CA ARG A 265 -10.76 -1.29 -6.10
C ARG A 265 -11.33 -1.30 -4.68
N ALA A 266 -12.29 -2.18 -4.43
CA ALA A 266 -12.81 -2.49 -3.10
C ALA A 266 -11.84 -3.40 -2.34
N TYR A 267 -12.12 -3.76 -1.09
CA TYR A 267 -11.16 -4.57 -0.33
C TYR A 267 -11.77 -5.42 0.80
N VAL A 268 -10.99 -6.40 1.25
CA VAL A 268 -11.17 -7.07 2.54
C VAL A 268 -9.84 -6.98 3.30
N LEU A 269 -9.84 -6.39 4.50
CA LEU A 269 -8.69 -6.38 5.40
C LEU A 269 -8.86 -7.47 6.46
N ALA A 270 -7.79 -8.19 6.79
CA ALA A 270 -7.75 -9.11 7.92
C ALA A 270 -6.72 -8.63 8.94
N VAL A 271 -7.17 -8.46 10.19
CA VAL A 271 -6.32 -8.07 11.33
C VAL A 271 -6.66 -8.90 12.55
N THR A 272 -5.67 -9.11 13.43
CA THR A 272 -5.86 -9.87 14.66
C THR A 272 -6.42 -9.02 15.80
N SER A 273 -6.67 -9.64 16.95
CA SER A 273 -7.29 -8.99 18.11
C SER A 273 -6.43 -7.85 18.65
N GLY A 274 -7.07 -6.76 19.07
CA GLY A 274 -6.41 -5.58 19.61
C GLY A 274 -5.73 -4.68 18.56
N MET A 275 -5.40 -5.21 17.38
CA MET A 275 -4.67 -4.45 16.37
C MET A 275 -5.55 -3.47 15.58
N VAL A 276 -6.86 -3.41 15.86
CA VAL A 276 -7.74 -2.37 15.31
C VAL A 276 -7.26 -0.96 15.68
N ASP A 277 -6.54 -0.80 16.79
CA ASP A 277 -5.95 0.48 17.19
C ASP A 277 -4.70 0.85 16.39
N GLU A 278 -4.00 -0.12 15.79
CA GLU A 278 -2.80 0.07 14.97
C GLU A 278 -3.09 0.65 13.58
N PHE A 279 -4.36 0.72 13.19
CA PHE A 279 -4.75 1.57 12.06
C PHE A 279 -4.58 3.08 12.37
N LYS A 280 -4.31 3.45 13.62
CA LYS A 280 -4.01 4.82 14.08
C LYS A 280 -5.08 5.83 13.64
N GLY A 281 -4.65 6.95 13.04
CA GLY A 281 -5.54 7.96 12.47
C GLY A 281 -6.15 7.55 11.13
N THR A 282 -5.61 6.53 10.46
CA THR A 282 -5.94 6.20 9.06
C THR A 282 -7.34 5.61 8.92
N LEU A 283 -7.93 5.01 9.96
CA LEU A 283 -9.37 4.66 9.96
C LEU A 283 -10.27 5.86 9.69
N ALA A 284 -9.92 7.06 10.18
CA ALA A 284 -10.69 8.26 9.90
C ALA A 284 -10.55 8.69 8.43
N ASN A 285 -9.36 8.51 7.84
CA ASN A 285 -9.15 8.75 6.41
C ASN A 285 -9.93 7.72 5.58
N LEU A 286 -9.91 6.45 5.96
CA LEU A 286 -10.65 5.38 5.31
C LEU A 286 -12.16 5.60 5.37
N GLN A 287 -12.71 5.97 6.53
CA GLN A 287 -14.10 6.39 6.69
C GLN A 287 -14.42 7.59 5.79
N ARG A 288 -13.56 8.60 5.76
CA ARG A 288 -13.73 9.79 4.93
C ARG A 288 -13.72 9.47 3.43
N THR A 289 -12.88 8.52 3.00
CA THR A 289 -12.86 8.07 1.59
C THR A 289 -14.11 7.31 1.18
N ARG A 290 -14.79 6.69 2.15
CA ARG A 290 -15.87 5.74 1.93
C ARG A 290 -15.46 4.62 0.97
N ALA A 291 -14.19 4.24 0.99
CA ALA A 291 -13.70 3.11 0.22
C ALA A 291 -14.47 1.85 0.65
N PRO A 292 -15.21 1.20 -0.26
CA PRO A 292 -16.06 0.08 0.09
C PRO A 292 -15.19 -1.14 0.40
N GLY A 293 -15.46 -1.76 1.54
CA GLY A 293 -14.76 -2.96 1.95
C GLY A 293 -15.13 -3.41 3.35
N PHE A 294 -14.59 -4.58 3.71
CA PHE A 294 -14.72 -5.15 5.05
C PHE A 294 -13.38 -5.07 5.79
N ILE A 295 -13.45 -4.81 7.09
CA ILE A 295 -12.32 -4.96 8.02
C ILE A 295 -12.69 -6.09 8.97
N VAL A 296 -12.07 -7.25 8.80
CA VAL A 296 -12.29 -8.41 9.67
C VAL A 296 -11.26 -8.37 10.79
N CYS A 297 -11.74 -8.13 12.01
CA CYS A 297 -10.97 -8.13 13.22
C CYS A 297 -11.28 -9.41 14.00
N ALA A 298 -10.25 -10.18 14.33
CA ALA A 298 -10.42 -11.19 15.39
C ALA A 298 -10.74 -10.50 16.71
N ASP A 299 -11.61 -11.08 17.53
CA ASP A 299 -11.85 -10.63 18.90
C ASP A 299 -12.28 -11.80 19.79
N SER A 300 -12.41 -11.56 21.08
CA SER A 300 -12.85 -12.55 22.06
C SER A 300 -14.37 -12.63 22.15
N ALA A 301 -14.90 -13.75 22.65
CA ALA A 301 -16.32 -13.88 23.00
C ALA A 301 -16.67 -12.95 24.18
N ARG A 302 -17.94 -12.54 24.31
CA ARG A 302 -18.38 -11.68 25.41
C ARG A 302 -18.26 -12.43 26.73
N GLY A 303 -17.97 -11.67 27.78
CA GLY A 303 -17.87 -12.20 29.14
C GLY A 303 -16.56 -12.94 29.43
N GLN A 304 -15.62 -13.01 28.48
CA GLN A 304 -14.27 -13.45 28.78
C GLN A 304 -13.60 -12.43 29.71
N TRP A 305 -13.14 -12.90 30.88
CA TRP A 305 -12.50 -12.06 31.88
C TRP A 305 -11.12 -11.61 31.41
N HIS A 306 -10.96 -10.32 31.08
CA HIS A 306 -9.72 -9.70 30.61
C HIS A 306 -8.98 -10.51 29.53
N ALA A 307 -9.65 -10.66 28.38
CA ALA A 307 -9.07 -11.42 27.29
C ALA A 307 -7.79 -10.78 26.75
N PHE A 308 -6.76 -11.59 26.52
CA PHE A 308 -5.50 -11.12 25.93
C PHE A 308 -5.77 -10.50 24.56
N GLN A 309 -5.50 -9.20 24.44
CA GLN A 309 -5.78 -8.37 23.26
C GLN A 309 -7.26 -8.29 22.85
N GLY A 310 -8.21 -8.75 23.68
CA GLY A 310 -9.64 -8.59 23.40
C GLY A 310 -10.04 -7.11 23.44
N THR A 311 -10.92 -6.68 22.53
CA THR A 311 -11.36 -5.28 22.50
C THR A 311 -12.78 -5.07 23.01
N VAL A 312 -13.49 -6.16 23.35
CA VAL A 312 -14.84 -6.12 23.90
C VAL A 312 -14.82 -6.63 25.35
N GLU A 313 -14.46 -5.76 26.28
CA GLU A 313 -14.41 -6.05 27.72
C GLU A 313 -15.11 -4.97 28.56
N GLN A 314 -15.22 -5.19 29.88
CA GLN A 314 -15.91 -4.23 30.76
C GLN A 314 -15.17 -2.88 30.84
N ALA A 315 -13.84 -2.88 30.73
CA ALA A 315 -13.02 -1.68 30.80
C ALA A 315 -12.96 -0.89 29.48
N GLY A 316 -13.33 -1.51 28.36
CA GLY A 316 -13.24 -0.89 27.03
C GLY A 316 -13.98 -1.70 25.98
N ASP A 317 -14.68 -1.01 25.07
CA ASP A 317 -15.44 -1.62 23.99
C ASP A 317 -15.08 -1.01 22.64
N GLY A 318 -14.30 -1.75 21.84
CA GLY A 318 -13.86 -1.38 20.50
C GLY A 318 -15.02 -1.09 19.54
N ARG A 319 -16.20 -1.65 19.79
CA ARG A 319 -17.41 -1.37 18.98
C ARG A 319 -17.89 0.06 19.18
N VAL A 320 -17.83 0.57 20.41
CA VAL A 320 -18.15 1.97 20.73
C VAL A 320 -17.14 2.90 20.06
N LEU A 321 -15.85 2.53 20.04
CA LEU A 321 -14.82 3.28 19.33
C LEU A 321 -15.08 3.35 17.82
N MET A 322 -15.48 2.23 17.19
CA MET A 322 -15.83 2.21 15.77
C MET A 322 -17.06 3.08 15.49
N GLN A 323 -18.10 2.98 16.32
CA GLN A 323 -19.30 3.82 16.22
C GLN A 323 -18.97 5.31 16.35
N ALA A 324 -18.12 5.69 17.32
CA ALA A 324 -17.67 7.08 17.49
C ALA A 324 -16.89 7.62 16.29
N ARG A 325 -16.23 6.74 15.52
CA ARG A 325 -15.54 7.07 14.27
C ARG A 325 -16.49 7.07 13.06
N GLY A 326 -17.77 6.77 13.23
CA GLY A 326 -18.75 6.68 12.15
C GLY A 326 -18.55 5.46 11.26
N LEU A 327 -17.99 4.38 11.79
CA LEU A 327 -17.79 3.11 11.09
C LEU A 327 -18.89 2.12 11.51
N PRO A 328 -19.72 1.62 10.55
CA PRO A 328 -20.62 0.51 10.81
C PRO A 328 -19.85 -0.71 11.32
N GLN A 329 -20.40 -1.39 12.32
CA GLN A 329 -19.79 -2.60 12.87
C GLN A 329 -20.81 -3.72 13.08
N VAL A 330 -20.33 -4.95 12.95
CA VAL A 330 -21.05 -6.18 13.28
C VAL A 330 -20.15 -7.04 14.17
N TYR A 331 -20.72 -7.63 15.20
CA TYR A 331 -20.03 -8.54 16.10
C TYR A 331 -20.65 -9.94 15.99
N ILE A 332 -19.87 -10.91 15.55
CA ILE A 332 -20.27 -12.32 15.35
C ILE A 332 -19.54 -13.16 16.39
N GLU A 333 -20.27 -13.60 17.41
CA GLU A 333 -19.68 -14.25 18.59
C GLU A 333 -19.58 -15.76 18.45
N SER A 334 -20.53 -16.37 17.74
CA SER A 334 -20.62 -17.82 17.62
C SER A 334 -21.01 -18.24 16.20
N PRO A 335 -20.69 -19.48 15.77
CA PRO A 335 -21.02 -19.97 14.43
C PRO A 335 -22.51 -19.90 14.08
N GLU A 336 -23.41 -19.98 15.05
CA GLU A 336 -24.86 -19.90 14.86
C GLU A 336 -25.32 -18.50 14.45
N GLN A 337 -24.55 -17.46 14.78
CA GLN A 337 -24.85 -16.06 14.44
C GLN A 337 -24.32 -15.66 13.05
N LEU A 338 -23.58 -16.56 12.38
CA LEU A 338 -22.79 -16.24 11.20
C LEU A 338 -23.66 -15.76 10.03
N ASP A 339 -24.79 -16.41 9.73
CA ASP A 339 -25.70 -15.99 8.64
C ASP A 339 -26.29 -14.59 8.89
N ALA A 340 -26.87 -14.38 10.08
CA ALA A 340 -27.49 -13.11 10.45
C ALA A 340 -26.47 -11.96 10.47
N GLY A 341 -25.27 -12.22 11.02
CA GLY A 341 -24.18 -11.25 11.06
C GLY A 341 -23.68 -10.87 9.67
N LEU A 342 -23.52 -11.84 8.76
CA LEU A 342 -23.14 -11.58 7.38
C LEU A 342 -24.18 -10.75 6.64
N ARG A 343 -25.47 -11.07 6.77
CA ARG A 343 -26.56 -10.28 6.16
C ARG A 343 -26.54 -8.84 6.66
N GLN A 344 -26.32 -8.64 7.95
CA GLN A 344 -26.17 -7.30 8.53
C GLN A 344 -24.95 -6.57 7.95
N ALA A 345 -23.80 -7.24 7.82
CA ALA A 345 -22.58 -6.65 7.29
C ALA A 345 -22.74 -6.25 5.81
N PHE A 346 -23.34 -7.13 4.99
CA PHE A 346 -23.61 -6.85 3.57
C PHE A 346 -24.59 -5.68 3.41
N ALA A 347 -25.69 -5.69 4.16
CA ALA A 347 -26.65 -4.58 4.14
C ALA A 347 -26.02 -3.25 4.60
N ALA A 348 -25.13 -3.29 5.59
CA ALA A 348 -24.41 -2.10 6.05
C ALA A 348 -23.46 -1.55 4.97
N LEU A 349 -22.77 -2.42 4.23
CA LEU A 349 -21.86 -1.98 3.16
C LEU A 349 -22.63 -1.36 1.99
N GLU A 350 -23.78 -1.94 1.60
CA GLU A 350 -24.64 -1.42 0.54
C GLU A 350 -25.27 -0.05 0.86
N LYS A 351 -25.33 0.37 2.14
CA LYS A 351 -25.73 1.74 2.49
C LYS A 351 -24.72 2.80 2.02
N GLY A 352 -23.46 2.42 1.79
CA GLY A 352 -22.43 3.32 1.26
C GLY A 352 -21.89 4.34 2.27
N ASP A 353 -22.05 4.09 3.57
CA ASP A 353 -21.57 5.00 4.63
C ASP A 353 -20.06 4.90 4.91
N GLY A 354 -19.41 3.87 4.37
CA GLY A 354 -17.99 3.60 4.55
C GLY A 354 -17.74 2.10 4.64
N PRO A 355 -16.54 1.67 5.06
CA PRO A 355 -16.28 0.27 5.30
C PRO A 355 -16.99 -0.27 6.53
N VAL A 356 -17.23 -1.56 6.54
CA VAL A 356 -17.88 -2.28 7.64
C VAL A 356 -16.85 -3.07 8.42
N VAL A 357 -16.82 -2.89 9.73
CA VAL A 357 -15.96 -3.64 10.64
C VAL A 357 -16.70 -4.89 11.11
N ILE A 358 -16.10 -6.06 10.94
CA ILE A 358 -16.61 -7.34 11.44
C ILE A 358 -15.68 -7.80 12.54
N PHE A 359 -16.18 -7.79 13.78
CA PHE A 359 -15.52 -8.44 14.91
C PHE A 359 -15.98 -9.89 14.98
N ALA A 360 -15.04 -10.84 14.97
CA ALA A 360 -15.35 -12.27 14.92
C ALA A 360 -14.55 -13.06 15.96
N SER A 361 -15.23 -13.97 16.67
CA SER A 361 -14.56 -14.85 17.63
C SER A 361 -13.72 -15.93 16.94
N PRO A 362 -12.75 -16.58 17.63
CA PRO A 362 -11.97 -17.67 17.05
C PRO A 362 -12.86 -18.80 16.51
N ALA A 363 -13.95 -19.13 17.22
CA ALA A 363 -14.91 -20.14 16.79
C ALA A 363 -15.59 -19.80 15.45
N VAL A 364 -15.82 -18.51 15.18
CA VAL A 364 -16.37 -18.03 13.91
C VAL A 364 -15.32 -18.07 12.80
N LEU A 365 -14.10 -17.64 13.10
CA LEU A 365 -12.98 -17.57 12.15
C LEU A 365 -12.52 -18.97 11.67
N GLU A 366 -12.73 -20.00 12.48
CA GLU A 366 -12.40 -21.39 12.17
C GLU A 366 -13.62 -22.22 11.73
N SER A 367 -14.82 -21.62 11.74
CA SER A 367 -16.06 -22.35 11.45
C SER A 367 -16.12 -22.87 10.02
N GLY A 368 -16.48 -24.16 9.88
CA GLY A 368 -16.82 -24.81 8.62
C GLY A 368 -18.32 -25.07 8.44
N VAL A 369 -19.19 -24.44 9.26
CA VAL A 369 -20.64 -24.64 9.22
C VAL A 369 -21.18 -24.28 7.83
N ALA A 370 -21.96 -25.18 7.22
CA ALA A 370 -22.66 -24.88 5.98
C ALA A 370 -23.73 -23.81 6.23
N LEU A 371 -23.71 -22.76 5.42
CA LEU A 371 -24.81 -21.81 5.37
C LEU A 371 -25.81 -22.32 4.33
N ASP A 372 -27.10 -22.32 4.67
CA ASP A 372 -28.15 -22.23 3.66
C ASP A 372 -27.79 -21.03 2.78
N GLU A 373 -27.77 -21.20 1.45
CA GLU A 373 -27.23 -20.21 0.50
C GLU A 373 -27.48 -18.80 1.04
N PRO A 374 -26.42 -18.03 1.37
CA PRO A 374 -26.64 -16.75 2.01
C PRO A 374 -27.57 -16.00 1.09
N GLY A 375 -28.71 -15.52 1.60
CA GLY A 375 -29.64 -14.73 0.80
C GLY A 375 -28.95 -13.40 0.55
N LEU A 376 -28.00 -13.43 -0.38
CA LEU A 376 -27.30 -12.28 -0.88
C LEU A 376 -28.38 -11.57 -1.63
N VAL A 377 -28.85 -10.49 -1.01
CA VAL A 377 -29.63 -9.50 -1.70
C VAL A 377 -28.91 -9.24 -3.02
N GLU A 378 -29.63 -9.43 -4.14
CA GLU A 378 -29.16 -9.03 -5.48
C GLU A 378 -28.47 -7.68 -5.32
N PRO A 379 -27.16 -7.58 -5.57
CA PRO A 379 -26.44 -6.35 -5.28
C PRO A 379 -27.10 -5.24 -6.08
N SER A 380 -27.55 -4.19 -5.38
CA SER A 380 -28.07 -3.00 -6.03
C SER A 380 -27.04 -2.55 -7.06
N ALA A 381 -27.42 -2.35 -8.32
CA ALA A 381 -26.51 -1.94 -9.39
C ALA A 381 -25.74 -0.65 -9.05
N ARG A 382 -26.22 0.15 -8.07
CA ARG A 382 -25.62 1.39 -7.60
C ARG A 382 -25.12 1.27 -6.15
N LEU A 383 -23.81 1.39 -5.97
CA LEU A 383 -23.11 1.46 -4.66
C LEU A 383 -23.26 2.80 -3.96
N VAL A 384 -23.47 3.84 -4.76
CA VAL A 384 -23.88 5.14 -4.25
C VAL A 384 -25.39 5.07 -4.28
N PRO A 385 -26.11 5.19 -3.16
CA PRO A 385 -27.50 5.59 -3.25
C PRO A 385 -27.47 6.80 -4.18
N ALA A 386 -28.12 6.70 -5.34
CA ALA A 386 -28.69 7.91 -5.92
C ALA A 386 -29.73 8.32 -4.89
N ALA A 387 -29.29 8.94 -3.78
CA ALA A 387 -30.11 9.91 -3.10
C ALA A 387 -30.59 10.74 -4.27
N GLN A 388 -31.90 10.67 -4.56
CA GLN A 388 -32.50 11.50 -5.58
C GLN A 388 -31.99 12.89 -5.25
N ALA A 389 -30.99 13.37 -6.02
CA ALA A 389 -30.44 14.67 -5.77
C ALA A 389 -31.66 15.57 -5.89
N PRO A 390 -31.94 16.41 -4.88
CA PRO A 390 -33.09 17.29 -4.96
C PRO A 390 -32.99 18.02 -6.31
N ASP A 391 -34.10 18.06 -7.04
CA ASP A 391 -34.12 18.76 -8.32
C ASP A 391 -33.60 20.18 -8.06
N ILE A 392 -32.58 20.56 -8.81
CA ILE A 392 -31.91 21.84 -8.59
C ILE A 392 -32.93 22.93 -8.85
N ASP A 393 -33.02 23.88 -7.92
CA ASP A 393 -33.81 25.09 -8.11
C ASP A 393 -33.48 25.70 -9.49
N PRO A 394 -34.46 25.78 -10.43
CA PRO A 394 -34.25 26.34 -11.74
C PRO A 394 -33.63 27.74 -11.71
N GLY A 395 -33.92 28.53 -10.67
CA GLY A 395 -33.31 29.85 -10.46
C GLY A 395 -31.80 29.77 -10.26
N ARG A 396 -31.32 28.88 -9.38
CA ARG A 396 -29.89 28.66 -9.13
C ARG A 396 -29.17 28.11 -10.36
N TRP A 397 -29.81 27.23 -11.13
CA TRP A 397 -29.23 26.73 -12.37
C TRP A 397 -29.10 27.84 -13.42
N GLN A 398 -30.12 28.71 -13.54
CA GLN A 398 -30.07 29.86 -14.44
C GLN A 398 -28.99 30.87 -14.02
N GLU A 399 -28.81 31.08 -12.71
CA GLU A 399 -27.73 31.90 -12.15
C GLU A 399 -26.35 31.33 -12.51
N LEU A 400 -26.14 30.03 -12.35
CA LEU A 400 -24.92 29.33 -12.77
C LEU A 400 -24.65 29.53 -14.27
N LEU A 401 -25.67 29.33 -15.11
CA LEU A 401 -25.53 29.50 -16.56
C LEU A 401 -25.20 30.95 -16.93
N SER A 402 -25.82 31.93 -16.27
CA SER A 402 -25.50 33.35 -16.44
C SER A 402 -24.05 33.63 -16.06
N LEU A 403 -23.60 33.13 -14.91
CA LEU A 403 -22.21 33.26 -14.45
C LEU A 403 -21.21 32.72 -15.47
N VAL A 404 -21.47 31.55 -16.05
CA VAL A 404 -20.57 30.92 -17.02
C VAL A 404 -20.67 31.57 -18.41
N ASN A 405 -21.87 31.83 -18.91
CA ASN A 405 -22.10 32.22 -20.30
C ASN A 405 -21.99 33.73 -20.56
N THR A 406 -22.35 34.58 -19.60
CA THR A 406 -22.52 36.03 -19.87
C THR A 406 -21.69 36.93 -18.96
N GLN A 407 -21.46 36.54 -17.70
CA GLN A 407 -20.73 37.40 -16.76
C GLN A 407 -19.23 37.50 -17.10
N ARG A 408 -18.71 38.72 -17.17
CA ARG A 408 -17.28 39.02 -17.38
C ARG A 408 -16.45 38.82 -16.10
N LYS A 409 -16.46 37.58 -15.60
CA LYS A 409 -15.68 37.12 -14.44
C LYS A 409 -14.60 36.13 -14.85
N ARG A 410 -13.47 36.18 -14.14
CA ARG A 410 -12.45 35.13 -14.13
C ARG A 410 -13.01 33.92 -13.38
N LEU A 411 -12.94 32.73 -13.98
CA LEU A 411 -13.49 31.51 -13.40
C LEU A 411 -12.32 30.57 -13.09
N LEU A 412 -12.15 30.18 -11.82
CA LEU A 412 -11.16 29.20 -11.41
C LEU A 412 -11.86 27.97 -10.82
N TRP A 413 -11.56 26.78 -11.35
CA TRP A 413 -12.09 25.51 -10.86
C TRP A 413 -11.02 24.76 -10.08
N PHE A 414 -11.31 24.55 -8.80
CA PHE A 414 -10.65 23.54 -7.97
C PHE A 414 -11.39 22.22 -8.12
N CYS A 415 -10.68 21.20 -8.58
CA CYS A 415 -11.25 19.87 -8.78
C CYS A 415 -10.78 18.93 -7.67
N GLY A 416 -11.73 18.39 -6.90
CA GLY A 416 -11.51 17.17 -6.13
C GLY A 416 -11.36 15.96 -7.06
N ARG A 417 -11.44 14.75 -6.49
CA ARG A 417 -11.24 13.51 -7.25
C ARG A 417 -12.23 13.39 -8.43
N LEU A 418 -11.70 13.30 -9.65
CA LEU A 418 -12.46 13.12 -10.88
C LEU A 418 -12.33 11.70 -11.45
N SER A 419 -13.43 11.15 -11.96
CA SER A 419 -13.40 10.01 -12.88
C SER A 419 -12.77 10.38 -14.23
N ALA A 420 -12.45 9.40 -15.07
CA ALA A 420 -11.92 9.67 -16.41
C ALA A 420 -12.90 10.47 -17.28
N GLU A 421 -14.19 10.14 -17.22
CA GLU A 421 -15.25 10.86 -17.95
C GLU A 421 -15.43 12.28 -17.41
N GLU A 422 -15.50 12.45 -16.09
CA GLU A 422 -15.60 13.77 -15.45
C GLU A 422 -14.41 14.65 -15.82
N ARG A 423 -13.19 14.08 -15.80
CA ARG A 423 -11.99 14.82 -16.20
C ARG A 423 -12.05 15.26 -17.67
N SER A 424 -12.49 14.38 -18.56
CA SER A 424 -12.66 14.72 -19.97
C SER A 424 -13.66 15.87 -20.16
N LEU A 425 -14.78 15.84 -19.44
CA LEU A 425 -15.78 16.91 -19.48
C LEU A 425 -15.27 18.21 -18.87
N VAL A 426 -14.52 18.15 -17.76
CA VAL A 426 -13.88 19.32 -17.15
C VAL A 426 -12.94 19.99 -18.15
N HIS A 427 -12.10 19.25 -18.86
CA HIS A 427 -11.22 19.82 -19.88
C HIS A 427 -12.00 20.42 -21.07
N ASP A 428 -13.00 19.71 -21.61
CA ASP A 428 -13.85 20.20 -22.72
C ASP A 428 -14.55 21.52 -22.36
N ILE A 429 -15.18 21.57 -21.18
CA ILE A 429 -15.90 22.77 -20.72
C ILE A 429 -14.91 23.90 -20.45
N ALA A 430 -13.76 23.60 -19.83
CA ALA A 430 -12.77 24.62 -19.52
C ALA A 430 -12.20 25.30 -20.76
N GLU A 431 -11.91 24.51 -21.80
CA GLU A 431 -11.45 25.04 -23.09
C GLU A 431 -12.53 25.92 -23.75
N ARG A 432 -13.77 25.43 -23.83
CA ARG A 432 -14.89 26.13 -24.50
C ARG A 432 -15.38 27.37 -23.76
N ALA A 433 -15.13 27.46 -22.46
CA ALA A 433 -15.61 28.56 -21.61
C ALA A 433 -14.51 29.47 -21.06
N GLY A 434 -13.23 29.16 -21.33
CA GLY A 434 -12.08 29.92 -20.84
C GLY A 434 -11.89 29.82 -19.32
N ILE A 435 -12.16 28.65 -18.74
CA ILE A 435 -12.10 28.44 -17.28
C ILE A 435 -10.69 28.01 -16.88
N ALA A 436 -10.13 28.63 -15.85
CA ALA A 436 -8.87 28.19 -15.26
C ALA A 436 -9.04 26.95 -14.39
N LEU A 437 -8.08 26.05 -14.46
CA LEU A 437 -8.05 24.81 -13.69
C LEU A 437 -6.91 24.84 -12.68
N CYS A 438 -7.20 24.46 -11.45
CA CYS A 438 -6.20 24.21 -10.43
C CYS A 438 -6.40 22.83 -9.79
N ASP A 439 -5.27 22.23 -9.45
CA ASP A 439 -5.19 20.94 -8.78
C ASP A 439 -5.12 21.13 -7.26
N GLY A 440 -5.40 20.06 -6.51
CA GLY A 440 -5.38 20.07 -5.06
C GLY A 440 -4.31 19.16 -4.47
N ILE A 441 -3.84 19.49 -3.27
CA ILE A 441 -2.84 18.67 -2.58
C ILE A 441 -3.43 17.36 -2.01
N ALA A 442 -4.74 17.30 -1.76
CA ALA A 442 -5.40 16.10 -1.24
C ALA A 442 -5.70 15.04 -2.32
N HIS A 443 -5.89 15.47 -3.57
CA HIS A 443 -6.20 14.61 -4.72
C HIS A 443 -5.41 15.06 -5.96
N PRO A 444 -4.08 14.93 -5.92
CA PRO A 444 -3.23 15.45 -6.99
C PRO A 444 -3.47 14.73 -8.31
N GLY A 445 -3.29 15.43 -9.43
CA GLY A 445 -3.54 14.92 -10.77
C GLY A 445 -5.03 14.72 -11.09
N SER A 446 -5.94 15.30 -10.30
CA SER A 446 -7.37 15.36 -10.66
C SER A 446 -7.55 16.17 -11.94
N VAL A 447 -6.81 17.28 -12.03
CA VAL A 447 -6.45 18.00 -13.25
C VAL A 447 -4.93 18.16 -13.26
N ALA A 448 -4.29 18.08 -14.42
CA ALA A 448 -2.83 18.05 -14.52
C ALA A 448 -2.31 18.98 -15.62
N ALA A 449 -1.01 19.28 -15.55
CA ALA A 449 -0.32 20.06 -16.57
C ALA A 449 -0.35 19.38 -17.94
N TYR A 450 -0.38 18.04 -17.97
CA TYR A 450 -0.48 17.24 -19.19
C TYR A 450 -1.67 16.29 -19.10
N ALA A 451 -2.42 16.16 -20.19
CA ALA A 451 -3.44 15.14 -20.37
C ALA A 451 -3.34 14.57 -21.79
N GLY A 452 -3.32 13.23 -21.91
CA GLY A 452 -3.13 12.56 -23.20
C GLY A 452 -1.83 12.95 -23.91
N GLY A 453 -0.76 13.23 -23.15
CA GLY A 453 0.54 13.68 -23.69
C GLY A 453 0.58 15.14 -24.15
N ARG A 454 -0.49 15.93 -23.96
CA ARG A 454 -0.56 17.33 -24.36
C ARG A 454 -0.64 18.26 -23.16
N GLU A 455 0.11 19.36 -23.22
CA GLU A 455 0.02 20.43 -22.22
C GLU A 455 -1.41 21.02 -22.19
N GLN A 456 -1.95 21.22 -20.99
CA GLN A 456 -3.29 21.71 -20.77
C GLN A 456 -3.29 23.23 -20.62
N ALA A 457 -3.81 23.94 -21.62
CA ALA A 457 -3.71 25.39 -21.67
C ALA A 457 -4.46 26.13 -20.54
N ASN A 458 -5.46 25.48 -19.97
CA ASN A 458 -6.28 26.00 -18.87
C ASN A 458 -5.67 25.75 -17.49
N TYR A 459 -4.61 24.94 -17.38
CA TYR A 459 -4.01 24.56 -16.11
C TYR A 459 -3.09 25.66 -15.55
N LEU A 460 -3.31 26.06 -14.29
CA LEU A 460 -2.52 27.10 -13.60
C LEU A 460 -1.64 26.57 -12.45
N GLY A 461 -1.70 25.28 -12.13
CA GLY A 461 -0.95 24.70 -11.02
C GLY A 461 -1.82 24.26 -9.85
N THR A 462 -1.21 24.26 -8.66
CA THR A 462 -1.80 23.77 -7.41
C THR A 462 -2.40 24.93 -6.59
N LEU A 463 -3.59 24.70 -6.04
CA LEU A 463 -4.26 25.52 -5.03
C LEU A 463 -4.38 24.70 -3.73
N GLY A 464 -3.98 25.28 -2.60
CA GLY A 464 -4.01 24.61 -1.31
C GLY A 464 -3.57 25.53 -0.19
N LEU A 465 -3.76 25.10 1.07
CA LEU A 465 -3.15 25.77 2.23
C LEU A 465 -1.64 25.88 2.06
N TYR A 466 -1.07 24.78 1.56
CA TYR A 466 0.32 24.68 1.17
C TYR A 466 0.45 24.46 -0.35
N GLY A 467 1.60 24.84 -0.92
CA GLY A 467 1.93 24.54 -2.32
C GLY A 467 1.24 25.42 -3.34
N PHE A 468 0.89 26.66 -2.96
CA PHE A 468 0.19 27.60 -3.81
C PHE A 468 1.03 28.02 -5.03
N SER A 469 0.47 27.91 -6.23
CA SER A 469 1.17 28.21 -7.47
C SER A 469 1.12 29.69 -7.84
N ARG A 470 2.20 30.20 -8.44
CA ARG A 470 2.35 31.62 -8.77
C ARG A 470 1.39 32.08 -9.86
N ALA A 471 1.12 31.23 -10.84
CA ALA A 471 0.12 31.52 -11.87
C ALA A 471 -1.30 31.61 -11.26
N VAL A 472 -1.63 30.77 -10.26
CA VAL A 472 -2.87 30.90 -9.49
C VAL A 472 -2.89 32.23 -8.71
N HIS A 473 -1.77 32.63 -8.10
CA HIS A 473 -1.64 33.94 -7.45
C HIS A 473 -1.99 35.09 -8.41
N ARG A 474 -1.30 35.16 -9.54
CA ARG A 474 -1.48 36.18 -10.60
C ARG A 474 -2.90 36.21 -11.14
N TYR A 475 -3.56 35.05 -11.21
CA TYR A 475 -4.93 34.95 -11.69
C TYR A 475 -5.94 35.55 -10.71
N LEU A 476 -5.77 35.27 -9.40
CA LEU A 476 -6.70 35.68 -8.33
C LEU A 476 -6.41 37.06 -7.72
N HIS A 477 -5.18 37.57 -7.85
CA HIS A 477 -4.73 38.81 -7.22
C HIS A 477 -4.44 39.91 -8.25
N GLN A 478 -4.51 41.16 -7.78
CA GLN A 478 -4.02 42.35 -8.44
C GLN A 478 -3.07 43.05 -7.46
N GLY A 479 -1.77 42.96 -7.73
CA GLY A 479 -0.75 43.27 -6.72
C GLY A 479 -0.84 42.26 -5.56
N GLU A 480 -0.86 42.77 -4.33
CA GLU A 480 -0.97 41.97 -3.11
C GLU A 480 -2.41 41.69 -2.68
N SER A 481 -3.38 42.36 -3.29
CA SER A 481 -4.80 42.24 -2.94
C SER A 481 -5.52 41.23 -3.84
N LEU A 482 -6.48 40.50 -3.26
CA LEU A 482 -7.44 39.73 -4.06
C LEU A 482 -8.18 40.67 -5.01
N ARG A 483 -8.47 40.19 -6.21
CA ARG A 483 -9.38 40.89 -7.12
C ARG A 483 -10.78 40.99 -6.49
N PRO A 484 -11.56 42.02 -6.83
CA PRO A 484 -12.92 42.19 -6.31
C PRO A 484 -13.82 40.97 -6.59
N VAL A 485 -14.81 40.74 -5.73
CA VAL A 485 -15.78 39.62 -5.81
C VAL A 485 -16.54 39.64 -7.15
N GLU A 486 -16.75 40.82 -7.71
CA GLU A 486 -17.44 41.06 -8.97
C GLU A 486 -16.59 40.67 -10.18
N ALA A 487 -15.27 40.51 -10.02
CA ALA A 487 -14.33 40.22 -11.09
C ALA A 487 -13.94 38.74 -11.18
N GLN A 488 -14.26 37.92 -10.17
CA GLN A 488 -13.82 36.53 -10.11
C GLN A 488 -14.80 35.59 -9.40
N SER A 489 -14.70 34.29 -9.69
CA SER A 489 -15.43 33.24 -8.99
C SER A 489 -14.58 31.97 -8.87
N LEU A 490 -14.62 31.36 -7.69
CA LEU A 490 -13.91 30.12 -7.37
C LEU A 490 -14.93 28.99 -7.22
N PHE A 491 -14.71 27.92 -7.98
CA PHE A 491 -15.55 26.73 -7.96
C PHE A 491 -14.84 25.61 -7.20
N PHE A 492 -15.55 24.99 -6.27
CA PHE A 492 -15.13 23.76 -5.60
C PHE A 492 -15.96 22.59 -6.12
N LEU A 493 -15.38 21.78 -7.00
CA LEU A 493 -16.03 20.62 -7.60
C LEU A 493 -15.63 19.36 -6.82
N LYS A 494 -16.59 18.61 -6.27
CA LYS A 494 -16.32 17.44 -5.39
C LYS A 494 -15.36 17.78 -4.23
N SER A 495 -15.47 19.00 -3.70
CA SER A 495 -14.66 19.46 -2.58
C SER A 495 -15.55 20.14 -1.54
N ARG A 496 -15.17 19.98 -0.27
CA ARG A 496 -15.81 20.65 0.88
C ARG A 496 -15.36 22.11 1.02
N GLY A 497 -14.36 22.53 0.24
CA GLY A 497 -13.67 23.80 0.48
C GLY A 497 -13.00 23.84 1.86
N ASP A 498 -12.56 22.69 2.38
CA ASP A 498 -11.91 22.62 3.68
C ASP A 498 -10.52 23.28 3.65
N GLN A 499 -9.98 23.56 4.83
CA GLN A 499 -8.77 24.40 4.99
C GLN A 499 -7.59 23.91 4.14
N ILE A 500 -7.46 22.61 3.91
CA ILE A 500 -6.34 22.08 3.12
C ILE A 500 -6.41 22.47 1.64
N CYS A 501 -7.61 22.72 1.10
CA CYS A 501 -7.86 23.00 -0.31
C CYS A 501 -7.62 24.46 -0.71
N THR A 502 -7.38 25.37 0.24
CA THR A 502 -7.28 26.81 -0.04
C THR A 502 -6.41 27.52 1.00
N PRO A 503 -5.61 28.53 0.61
CA PRO A 503 -4.85 29.33 1.58
C PRO A 503 -5.71 30.39 2.29
N PHE A 504 -6.97 30.55 1.88
CA PHE A 504 -7.86 31.57 2.42
C PHE A 504 -8.60 31.05 3.66
N SER A 505 -8.67 31.88 4.70
CA SER A 505 -9.52 31.59 5.85
C SER A 505 -11.00 31.64 5.46
N GLU A 506 -11.84 30.97 6.24
CA GLU A 506 -13.30 30.93 6.03
C GLU A 506 -13.90 32.34 5.89
N GLY A 507 -13.55 33.26 6.80
CA GLY A 507 -14.01 34.65 6.72
C GLY A 507 -13.46 35.43 5.52
N ARG A 508 -12.35 35.00 4.91
CA ARG A 508 -11.86 35.60 3.65
C ARG A 508 -12.64 35.03 2.46
N LEU A 509 -12.89 33.72 2.43
CA LEU A 509 -13.75 33.09 1.42
C LEU A 509 -15.13 33.76 1.38
N ALA A 510 -15.79 33.90 2.53
CA ALA A 510 -17.15 34.45 2.64
C ALA A 510 -17.29 35.94 2.28
N ARG A 511 -16.20 36.73 2.31
CA ARG A 511 -16.26 38.19 2.15
C ARG A 511 -15.58 38.73 0.89
N HIS A 512 -14.66 37.97 0.30
CA HIS A 512 -13.77 38.47 -0.76
C HIS A 512 -13.77 37.61 -2.01
N LEU A 513 -14.48 36.49 -2.03
CA LEU A 513 -14.58 35.61 -3.19
C LEU A 513 -16.03 35.19 -3.39
N HIS A 514 -16.44 35.12 -4.66
CA HIS A 514 -17.70 34.48 -5.02
C HIS A 514 -17.47 32.97 -5.17
N ILE A 515 -18.11 32.17 -4.33
CA ILE A 515 -17.88 30.74 -4.18
C ILE A 515 -19.04 29.93 -4.78
N VAL A 516 -18.73 29.10 -5.77
CA VAL A 516 -19.63 28.07 -6.28
C VAL A 516 -19.16 26.72 -5.75
N GLN A 517 -20.07 25.90 -5.23
CA GLN A 517 -19.71 24.57 -4.72
C GLN A 517 -20.63 23.51 -5.28
N VAL A 518 -20.05 22.43 -5.80
CA VAL A 518 -20.78 21.29 -6.34
C VAL A 518 -20.37 20.03 -5.57
N THR A 519 -21.32 19.42 -4.85
CA THR A 519 -21.12 18.18 -4.10
C THR A 519 -22.43 17.39 -4.08
N ASN A 520 -22.37 16.06 -4.04
CA ASN A 520 -23.58 15.23 -3.97
C ASN A 520 -24.13 15.08 -2.54
N ARG A 521 -23.48 15.68 -1.53
CA ARG A 521 -23.86 15.55 -0.11
C ARG A 521 -24.18 16.90 0.50
N GLY A 522 -25.42 17.08 0.97
CA GLY A 522 -25.86 18.31 1.63
C GLY A 522 -25.02 18.70 2.86
N GLN A 523 -24.59 17.71 3.67
CA GLN A 523 -23.72 17.95 4.84
C GLN A 523 -22.30 18.44 4.49
N ASP A 524 -21.88 18.31 3.23
CA ASP A 524 -20.56 18.74 2.76
C ASP A 524 -20.62 20.13 2.11
N LEU A 525 -21.82 20.77 2.06
CA LEU A 525 -21.99 22.14 1.61
C LEU A 525 -21.42 23.12 2.63
N ALA A 526 -20.53 23.99 2.16
CA ALA A 526 -19.88 25.01 2.96
C ALA A 526 -20.87 26.13 3.30
N PRO A 527 -20.85 26.65 4.54
CA PRO A 527 -21.75 27.74 4.94
C PRO A 527 -21.44 29.07 4.23
N PHE A 528 -20.26 29.20 3.64
CA PHE A 528 -19.79 30.36 2.90
C PHE A 528 -19.97 30.25 1.38
N ALA A 529 -20.61 29.20 0.87
CA ALA A 529 -20.86 29.07 -0.56
C ALA A 529 -22.01 30.00 -1.00
N ASP A 530 -21.75 30.90 -1.94
CA ASP A 530 -22.78 31.78 -2.53
C ASP A 530 -23.74 30.97 -3.40
N LEU A 531 -23.21 30.01 -4.17
CA LEU A 531 -23.99 29.12 -5.02
C LEU A 531 -23.73 27.64 -4.68
N PRO A 532 -24.41 27.10 -3.64
CA PRO A 532 -24.32 25.69 -3.26
C PRO A 532 -25.23 24.81 -4.14
N LEU A 533 -24.62 23.83 -4.81
CA LEU A 533 -25.29 22.88 -5.70
C LEU A 533 -25.13 21.44 -5.16
N GLN A 534 -26.22 20.89 -4.61
CA GLN A 534 -26.26 19.50 -4.16
C GLN A 534 -26.60 18.56 -5.32
N MET A 535 -25.60 18.06 -6.05
CA MET A 535 -25.82 17.16 -7.18
C MET A 535 -24.60 16.29 -7.50
N ASP A 536 -24.81 15.22 -8.28
CA ASP A 536 -23.72 14.46 -8.87
C ASP A 536 -22.92 15.30 -9.86
N LEU A 537 -21.59 15.16 -9.84
CA LEU A 537 -20.71 15.99 -10.68
C LEU A 537 -20.82 15.62 -12.16
N LEU A 538 -21.01 14.35 -12.50
CA LEU A 538 -21.15 13.95 -13.89
C LEU A 538 -22.40 14.59 -14.49
N ASP A 539 -23.52 14.51 -13.77
CA ASP A 539 -24.77 15.18 -14.16
C ASP A 539 -24.59 16.70 -14.29
N PHE A 540 -23.86 17.33 -13.36
CA PHE A 540 -23.54 18.77 -13.41
C PHE A 540 -22.80 19.12 -14.70
N LEU A 541 -21.72 18.38 -15.00
CA LEU A 541 -20.86 18.65 -16.14
C LEU A 541 -21.61 18.41 -17.45
N GLN A 542 -22.41 17.34 -17.55
CA GLN A 542 -23.21 17.04 -18.74
C GLN A 542 -24.26 18.12 -19.00
N ARG A 543 -25.00 18.54 -17.97
CA ARG A 543 -26.00 19.62 -18.08
C ARG A 543 -25.35 20.96 -18.43
N LEU A 544 -24.22 21.30 -17.78
CA LEU A 544 -23.49 22.54 -18.05
C LEU A 544 -22.95 22.56 -19.48
N ARG A 545 -22.39 21.45 -19.96
CA ARG A 545 -21.89 21.30 -21.33
C ARG A 545 -22.99 21.51 -22.37
N ALA A 546 -24.20 21.00 -22.11
CA ALA A 546 -25.36 21.19 -22.98
C ALA A 546 -25.89 22.64 -22.97
N GLY A 547 -25.78 23.33 -21.84
CA GLY A 547 -26.19 24.73 -21.67
C GLY A 547 -25.14 25.77 -22.06
N LEU A 548 -23.96 25.34 -22.55
CA LEU A 548 -22.82 26.23 -22.76
C LEU A 548 -22.99 27.10 -24.01
N ARG A 549 -23.06 28.42 -23.81
CA ARG A 549 -23.26 29.45 -24.84
C ARG A 549 -22.43 30.70 -24.52
N VAL A 550 -21.11 30.53 -24.46
CA VAL A 550 -20.17 31.61 -24.13
C VAL A 550 -19.89 32.45 -25.38
N ASP A 551 -20.12 33.75 -25.31
CA ASP A 551 -19.81 34.66 -26.42
C ASP A 551 -18.31 34.68 -26.73
N ALA A 552 -17.95 34.78 -28.02
CA ALA A 552 -16.56 34.74 -28.48
C ALA A 552 -15.70 35.88 -27.90
N GLU A 553 -16.29 37.04 -27.60
CA GLU A 553 -15.56 38.13 -26.92
C GLU A 553 -15.22 37.78 -25.47
N LEU A 554 -16.19 37.25 -24.73
CA LEU A 554 -15.99 36.83 -23.34
C LEU A 554 -14.97 35.69 -23.25
N LEU A 555 -15.07 34.71 -24.15
CA LEU A 555 -14.11 33.61 -24.24
C LEU A 555 -12.68 34.13 -24.47
N ARG A 556 -12.48 35.01 -25.47
CA ARG A 556 -11.17 35.61 -25.74
C ARG A 556 -10.64 36.40 -24.55
N TRP A 557 -11.49 37.14 -23.86
CA TRP A 557 -11.10 37.88 -22.66
C TRP A 557 -10.62 36.94 -21.54
N ARG A 558 -11.33 35.84 -21.29
CA ARG A 558 -10.94 34.85 -20.28
C ARG A 558 -9.65 34.12 -20.67
N GLN A 559 -9.51 33.75 -21.95
CA GLN A 559 -8.29 33.13 -22.49
C GLN A 559 -7.08 34.08 -22.39
N ALA A 560 -7.26 35.38 -22.60
CA ALA A 560 -6.20 36.37 -22.40
C ALA A 560 -5.75 36.45 -20.94
N ALA A 561 -6.69 36.44 -19.99
CA ALA A 561 -6.38 36.41 -18.55
C ALA A 561 -5.64 35.12 -18.13
N LEU A 562 -6.01 33.98 -18.72
CA LEU A 562 -5.30 32.71 -18.56
C LEU A 562 -3.86 32.78 -19.10
N ALA A 563 -3.69 33.29 -20.32
CA ALA A 563 -2.38 33.44 -20.94
C ALA A 563 -1.48 34.40 -20.14
N GLU A 564 -2.03 35.50 -19.64
CA GLU A 564 -1.33 36.43 -18.74
C GLU A 564 -0.81 35.72 -17.49
N ALA A 565 -1.67 34.95 -16.81
CA ALA A 565 -1.28 34.22 -15.61
C ALA A 565 -0.22 33.15 -15.89
N ARG A 566 -0.32 32.42 -17.02
CA ARG A 566 0.64 31.38 -17.41
C ARG A 566 2.02 31.90 -17.80
N ARG A 567 2.13 33.16 -18.24
CA ARG A 567 3.43 33.79 -18.49
C ARG A 567 4.25 33.98 -17.21
N CYS A 568 3.63 33.90 -16.03
CA CYS A 568 4.36 33.92 -14.76
C CYS A 568 5.16 32.63 -14.59
N PRO A 569 6.51 32.67 -14.59
CA PRO A 569 7.31 31.47 -14.43
C PRO A 569 7.05 30.82 -13.07
N PRO A 570 6.92 29.49 -12.99
CA PRO A 570 6.72 28.80 -11.73
C PRO A 570 7.92 28.97 -10.78
N GLU A 571 9.12 29.11 -11.33
CA GLU A 571 10.37 29.37 -10.62
C GLU A 571 10.75 30.86 -10.54
N GLN A 572 11.67 31.15 -9.62
CA GLN A 572 12.38 32.42 -9.49
C GLN A 572 13.89 32.25 -9.65
N LEU A 573 14.63 33.36 -9.78
CA LEU A 573 16.10 33.32 -9.87
C LEU A 573 16.73 32.60 -8.67
N VAL A 574 16.19 32.80 -7.46
CA VAL A 574 16.67 32.13 -6.24
C VAL A 574 16.49 30.60 -6.29
N ASP A 575 15.51 30.11 -7.03
CA ASP A 575 15.25 28.67 -7.18
C ASP A 575 16.29 28.00 -8.08
N ARG A 576 17.12 28.78 -8.79
CA ARG A 576 18.17 28.29 -9.69
C ARG A 576 19.55 28.23 -9.03
N ILE A 577 19.67 28.69 -7.79
CA ILE A 577 20.93 28.70 -7.05
C ILE A 577 21.28 27.27 -6.64
N GLU A 578 22.37 26.76 -7.19
CA GLU A 578 22.94 25.48 -6.77
C GLU A 578 23.73 25.64 -5.47
N THR A 579 23.39 24.83 -4.47
CA THR A 579 24.07 24.76 -3.17
C THR A 579 24.45 23.31 -2.86
N LEU A 580 25.34 23.11 -1.88
CA LEU A 580 25.66 21.79 -1.34
C LEU A 580 25.50 21.81 0.20
N PRO A 581 24.52 21.09 0.78
CA PRO A 581 23.45 20.32 0.13
C PRO A 581 22.53 21.17 -0.76
N MET A 582 21.82 20.54 -1.69
CA MET A 582 20.89 21.24 -2.62
C MET A 582 19.70 21.84 -1.86
N THR A 583 19.13 22.93 -2.34
CA THR A 583 17.82 23.37 -1.85
C THR A 583 16.70 22.53 -2.48
N ALA A 584 15.56 22.39 -1.79
CA ALA A 584 14.37 21.76 -2.38
C ALA A 584 13.94 22.48 -3.67
N ASN A 585 14.05 23.81 -3.71
CA ASN A 585 13.69 24.62 -4.88
C ASN A 585 14.53 24.25 -6.10
N TYR A 586 15.85 24.21 -5.93
CA TYR A 586 16.79 23.84 -6.99
C TYR A 586 16.53 22.41 -7.49
N PHE A 587 16.43 21.45 -6.56
CA PHE A 587 16.20 20.05 -6.91
C PHE A 587 14.90 19.87 -7.72
N PHE A 588 13.78 20.42 -7.26
CA PHE A 588 12.51 20.26 -7.94
C PHE A 588 12.38 21.08 -9.22
N HIS A 589 13.07 22.22 -9.32
CA HIS A 589 13.17 22.95 -10.58
C HIS A 589 13.86 22.11 -11.65
N ARG A 590 15.03 21.55 -11.32
CA ARG A 590 15.80 20.67 -12.23
C ARG A 590 15.03 19.39 -12.58
N LEU A 591 14.43 18.73 -11.58
CA LEU A 591 13.63 17.52 -11.78
C LEU A 591 12.39 17.79 -12.64
N GLY A 592 11.68 18.90 -12.38
CA GLY A 592 10.51 19.30 -13.17
C GLY A 592 10.87 19.56 -14.64
N GLY A 593 12.03 20.17 -14.90
CA GLY A 593 12.57 20.34 -16.26
C GLY A 593 12.87 19.01 -16.96
N LEU A 594 13.52 18.07 -16.26
CA LEU A 594 13.79 16.73 -16.79
C LEU A 594 12.49 15.97 -17.11
N LEU A 595 11.53 15.96 -16.19
CA LEU A 595 10.26 15.25 -16.38
C LEU A 595 9.42 15.87 -17.49
N ARG A 596 9.42 17.21 -17.64
CA ARG A 596 8.78 17.86 -18.80
C ARG A 596 9.32 17.32 -20.12
N ARG A 597 10.66 17.26 -20.28
CA ARG A 597 11.29 16.69 -21.48
C ARG A 597 10.92 15.22 -21.67
N LEU A 598 10.94 14.41 -20.61
CA LEU A 598 10.55 13.00 -20.71
C LEU A 598 9.08 12.82 -21.11
N ILE A 599 8.18 13.68 -20.64
CA ILE A 599 6.76 13.65 -21.01
C ILE A 599 6.58 14.05 -22.48
N GLU A 600 7.18 15.17 -22.89
CA GLU A 600 6.98 15.77 -24.21
C GLU A 600 7.72 15.02 -25.33
N GLU A 601 8.97 14.60 -25.08
CA GLU A 601 9.84 13.96 -26.07
C GLU A 601 9.68 12.43 -26.10
N GLU A 602 9.42 11.80 -24.94
CA GLU A 602 9.42 10.35 -24.79
C GLU A 602 8.06 9.77 -24.37
N GLY A 603 7.03 10.61 -24.16
CA GLY A 603 5.70 10.15 -23.79
C GLY A 603 5.62 9.53 -22.39
N LEU A 604 6.52 9.92 -21.48
CA LEU A 604 6.51 9.43 -20.10
C LEU A 604 5.15 9.70 -19.44
N ARG A 605 4.62 8.68 -18.76
CA ARG A 605 3.41 8.76 -17.92
C ARG A 605 3.67 8.12 -16.58
N TYR A 606 3.22 8.77 -15.52
CA TYR A 606 3.43 8.28 -14.17
C TYR A 606 2.33 8.71 -13.18
N HIS A 607 2.10 7.86 -12.18
CA HIS A 607 1.35 8.19 -10.97
C HIS A 607 2.29 8.81 -9.93
N GLY A 608 1.96 10.01 -9.44
CA GLY A 608 2.70 10.64 -8.35
C GLY A 608 2.23 10.18 -6.98
N VAL A 609 3.14 9.95 -6.06
CA VAL A 609 2.85 9.62 -4.65
C VAL A 609 3.52 10.65 -3.75
N TYR A 610 2.75 11.36 -2.93
CA TYR A 610 3.23 12.54 -2.21
C TYR A 610 2.92 12.43 -0.72
N ASP A 611 3.96 12.30 0.12
CA ASP A 611 3.76 12.21 1.57
C ASP A 611 3.56 13.59 2.22
N VAL A 612 3.13 13.58 3.48
CA VAL A 612 2.94 14.77 4.28
C VAL A 612 4.30 15.34 4.69
N GLY A 613 4.50 16.60 4.35
CA GLY A 613 5.75 17.30 4.59
C GLY A 613 6.07 18.27 3.47
N ARG A 614 7.10 19.08 3.70
CA ARG A 614 7.51 20.16 2.79
C ARG A 614 7.84 19.61 1.41
N CYS A 615 8.69 18.59 1.36
CA CYS A 615 9.19 18.03 0.12
C CYS A 615 8.08 17.40 -0.74
N GLY A 616 7.07 16.77 -0.14
CA GLY A 616 5.90 16.26 -0.87
C GLY A 616 5.10 17.39 -1.51
N VAL A 617 4.90 18.51 -0.81
CA VAL A 617 4.23 19.70 -1.36
C VAL A 617 5.09 20.41 -2.42
N SER A 618 6.40 20.51 -2.21
CA SER A 618 7.32 21.08 -3.20
C SER A 618 7.31 20.25 -4.49
N ALA A 619 7.24 18.92 -4.41
CA ALA A 619 7.04 18.07 -5.57
C ALA A 619 5.69 18.35 -6.25
N LEU A 620 4.60 18.42 -5.48
CA LEU A 620 3.26 18.74 -5.98
C LEU A 620 3.19 20.12 -6.68
N ARG A 621 3.97 21.09 -6.23
CA ARG A 621 3.95 22.44 -6.80
C ARG A 621 4.78 22.55 -8.08
N ASN A 622 5.91 21.86 -8.14
CA ASN A 622 6.95 22.13 -9.14
C ASN A 622 7.16 21.01 -10.17
N VAL A 623 6.68 19.79 -9.91
CA VAL A 623 6.86 18.65 -10.82
C VAL A 623 5.62 18.46 -11.70
N PRO A 624 5.76 18.41 -13.04
CA PRO A 624 4.62 18.24 -13.94
C PRO A 624 4.03 16.84 -13.86
N ARG A 625 2.71 16.76 -13.64
CA ARG A 625 1.96 15.50 -13.56
C ARG A 625 1.33 15.11 -14.88
N THR A 626 1.13 13.81 -15.09
CA THR A 626 0.39 13.23 -16.22
C THR A 626 -0.87 12.49 -15.80
N ASP A 627 -0.85 11.84 -14.64
CA ASP A 627 -1.92 10.97 -14.16
C ASP A 627 -2.32 11.30 -12.71
N PRO A 628 -3.47 10.79 -12.23
CA PRO A 628 -3.88 10.95 -10.84
C PRO A 628 -2.84 10.39 -9.89
N GLY A 629 -2.56 11.13 -8.84
CA GLY A 629 -1.64 10.76 -7.79
C GLY A 629 -2.33 10.46 -6.47
N PHE A 630 -1.57 9.86 -5.56
CA PHE A 630 -1.96 9.63 -4.19
C PHE A 630 -1.26 10.61 -3.26
N SER A 631 -1.96 11.08 -2.22
CA SER A 631 -1.41 12.05 -1.29
C SER A 631 -1.72 11.69 0.15
N GLY A 632 -0.68 11.69 0.98
CA GLY A 632 -0.82 11.58 2.43
C GLY A 632 -1.52 12.79 3.05
N TRP A 633 -1.63 13.91 2.33
CA TRP A 633 -2.37 15.11 2.76
C TRP A 633 -3.89 14.94 2.74
N TYR A 634 -4.40 13.81 2.25
CA TYR A 634 -5.82 13.52 2.30
C TYR A 634 -6.33 13.38 3.74
N GLY A 635 -7.53 13.89 3.99
CA GLY A 635 -8.22 13.72 5.27
C GLY A 635 -7.50 14.41 6.43
N ARG A 636 -6.87 13.63 7.31
CA ARG A 636 -6.14 14.10 8.49
C ARG A 636 -4.68 14.47 8.23
N ALA A 637 -4.20 14.32 7.00
CA ALA A 637 -2.81 14.61 6.63
C ALA A 637 -1.80 13.88 7.54
N LEU A 638 -1.83 12.54 7.51
CA LEU A 638 -0.95 11.71 8.35
C LEU A 638 0.37 11.41 7.62
N MET A 639 1.49 11.76 8.26
CA MET A 639 2.81 11.40 7.75
C MET A 639 2.98 9.88 7.68
N GLY A 640 3.48 9.39 6.56
CA GLY A 640 3.66 7.97 6.28
C GLY A 640 2.51 7.33 5.52
N ASP A 641 1.33 7.97 5.42
CA ASP A 641 0.18 7.42 4.69
C ASP A 641 0.55 7.12 3.22
N ALA A 642 1.33 8.01 2.58
CA ALA A 642 1.71 7.85 1.17
C ALA A 642 2.78 6.77 0.98
N LEU A 643 3.80 6.74 1.84
CA LEU A 643 4.82 5.69 1.82
C LEU A 643 4.20 4.31 2.08
N MET A 644 3.25 4.19 3.02
CA MET A 644 2.58 2.92 3.31
C MET A 644 1.62 2.46 2.22
N ALA A 645 1.04 3.38 1.45
CA ALA A 645 0.21 3.05 0.30
C ALA A 645 1.04 2.55 -0.91
N LEU A 646 2.33 2.90 -0.99
CA LEU A 646 3.16 2.71 -2.17
C LEU A 646 3.20 1.27 -2.69
N PRO A 647 3.30 0.20 -1.87
CA PRO A 647 3.27 -1.17 -2.38
C PRO A 647 1.99 -1.52 -3.14
N ALA A 648 0.82 -1.02 -2.70
CA ALA A 648 -0.45 -1.23 -3.39
C ALA A 648 -0.53 -0.45 -4.71
N ILE A 649 -0.01 0.78 -4.71
CA ILE A 649 0.07 1.62 -5.91
C ILE A 649 0.96 0.93 -6.94
N ALA A 650 2.13 0.49 -6.52
CA ALA A 650 3.08 -0.23 -7.36
C ALA A 650 2.49 -1.53 -7.92
N LEU A 651 1.67 -2.26 -7.16
CA LEU A 651 1.00 -3.48 -7.64
C LEU A 651 0.00 -3.21 -8.78
N HIS A 652 -0.74 -2.11 -8.73
CA HIS A 652 -1.88 -1.86 -9.63
C HIS A 652 -1.61 -0.83 -10.72
N SER A 653 -0.58 0.01 -10.60
CA SER A 653 -0.31 1.09 -11.55
C SER A 653 0.07 0.58 -12.94
N PRO A 654 -0.68 0.89 -14.02
CA PRO A 654 -0.29 0.53 -15.38
C PRO A 654 0.84 1.40 -15.95
N HIS A 655 1.24 2.43 -15.20
CA HIS A 655 2.26 3.41 -15.57
C HIS A 655 3.36 3.45 -14.52
N GLN A 656 4.42 4.22 -14.78
CA GLN A 656 5.49 4.39 -13.79
C GLN A 656 4.94 5.03 -12.51
N VAL A 657 5.67 4.87 -11.40
CA VAL A 657 5.30 5.50 -10.12
C VAL A 657 6.47 6.32 -9.62
N LEU A 658 6.23 7.61 -9.34
CA LEU A 658 7.21 8.51 -8.73
C LEU A 658 6.73 8.91 -7.33
N ALA A 659 7.46 8.49 -6.30
CA ALA A 659 7.13 8.76 -4.90
C ALA A 659 8.07 9.80 -4.29
N PHE A 660 7.51 10.79 -3.60
CA PHE A 660 8.23 11.90 -2.97
C PHE A 660 7.96 11.91 -1.47
N ILE A 661 8.93 11.41 -0.71
CA ILE A 661 8.76 11.08 0.70
C ILE A 661 9.79 11.83 1.53
N GLY A 662 9.35 12.64 2.50
CA GLY A 662 10.26 13.30 3.44
C GLY A 662 10.87 12.32 4.44
N ASP A 663 12.06 12.63 4.94
CA ASP A 663 12.74 11.88 6.00
C ASP A 663 11.91 11.74 7.28
N GLY A 664 11.17 12.78 7.67
CA GLY A 664 10.23 12.71 8.80
C GLY A 664 9.15 11.65 8.62
N ALA A 665 8.57 11.54 7.43
CA ALA A 665 7.56 10.51 7.15
C ALA A 665 8.21 9.12 7.15
N ARG A 666 9.37 8.97 6.48
CA ARG A 666 10.13 7.71 6.44
C ARG A 666 10.50 7.20 7.84
N ALA A 667 10.79 8.10 8.78
CA ALA A 667 11.18 7.73 10.15
C ALA A 667 10.02 7.24 11.04
N LEU A 668 8.76 7.53 10.69
CA LEU A 668 7.58 7.21 11.51
C LEU A 668 6.97 5.83 11.22
N VAL A 669 7.37 5.21 10.11
CA VAL A 669 6.77 3.98 9.59
C VAL A 669 7.82 2.90 9.37
N PRO A 670 7.41 1.62 9.33
CA PRO A 670 8.32 0.53 8.96
C PRO A 670 8.89 0.72 7.55
N ASP A 671 10.04 0.09 7.30
CA ASP A 671 10.60 0.01 5.96
C ASP A 671 9.71 -0.83 5.04
N VAL A 672 9.39 -0.29 3.86
CA VAL A 672 8.54 -0.93 2.86
C VAL A 672 9.30 -1.41 1.63
N GLU A 673 10.60 -1.17 1.50
CA GLU A 673 11.35 -1.51 0.27
C GLU A 673 11.19 -2.98 -0.12
N GLN A 674 11.28 -3.89 0.87
CA GLN A 674 11.08 -5.31 0.65
C GLN A 674 9.66 -5.67 0.22
N GLN A 675 8.67 -5.08 0.89
CA GLN A 675 7.27 -5.31 0.55
C GLN A 675 6.93 -4.73 -0.84
N LEU A 676 7.52 -3.60 -1.19
CA LEU A 676 7.38 -2.95 -2.49
C LEU A 676 7.91 -3.85 -3.61
N LEU A 677 9.12 -4.42 -3.47
CA LEU A 677 9.67 -5.38 -4.43
C LEU A 677 8.78 -6.59 -4.60
N ARG A 678 8.30 -7.18 -3.49
CA ARG A 678 7.38 -8.31 -3.54
C ARG A 678 6.10 -7.97 -4.30
N GLN A 679 5.47 -6.83 -4.01
CA GLN A 679 4.22 -6.42 -4.67
C GLN A 679 4.43 -6.07 -6.15
N MET A 680 5.55 -5.42 -6.50
CA MET A 680 5.94 -5.21 -7.89
C MET A 680 6.14 -6.53 -8.64
N GLY A 681 6.76 -7.52 -8.00
CA GLY A 681 7.03 -8.83 -8.60
C GLY A 681 5.79 -9.66 -8.88
N GLN A 682 4.66 -9.37 -8.22
CA GLN A 682 3.38 -10.03 -8.48
C GLN A 682 2.68 -9.54 -9.75
N ARG A 683 3.17 -8.46 -10.37
CA ARG A 683 2.57 -7.91 -11.57
C ARG A 683 2.83 -8.80 -12.78
N PRO A 684 1.82 -9.00 -13.67
CA PRO A 684 2.05 -9.68 -14.94
C PRO A 684 3.11 -8.98 -15.82
N ASP A 685 3.25 -7.67 -15.69
CA ASP A 685 4.19 -6.82 -16.43
C ASP A 685 5.38 -6.36 -15.58
N ALA A 686 5.76 -7.10 -14.52
CA ALA A 686 6.83 -6.71 -13.59
C ALA A 686 8.12 -6.27 -14.30
N ALA A 687 8.54 -6.97 -15.36
CA ALA A 687 9.73 -6.66 -16.16
C ALA A 687 9.66 -5.30 -16.91
N GLN A 688 8.48 -4.68 -17.01
CA GLN A 688 8.29 -3.36 -17.61
C GLN A 688 8.04 -2.27 -16.56
N ALA A 689 7.76 -2.64 -15.30
CA ALA A 689 7.45 -1.70 -14.24
C ALA A 689 8.67 -0.84 -13.86
N ASN A 690 8.45 0.44 -13.61
CA ASN A 690 9.44 1.33 -12.99
C ASN A 690 8.77 2.06 -11.82
N VAL A 691 9.37 1.92 -10.64
CA VAL A 691 8.98 2.66 -9.44
C VAL A 691 10.21 3.40 -8.95
N SER A 692 10.09 4.71 -8.77
CA SER A 692 11.18 5.55 -8.29
C SER A 692 10.77 6.29 -7.02
N VAL A 693 11.51 6.04 -5.94
CA VAL A 693 11.25 6.62 -4.61
C VAL A 693 12.33 7.62 -4.29
N PHE A 694 11.94 8.88 -4.14
CA PHE A 694 12.79 9.97 -3.69
C PHE A 694 12.59 10.16 -2.19
N TYR A 695 13.52 9.66 -1.39
CA TYR A 695 13.63 10.00 0.03
C TYR A 695 14.39 11.32 0.16
N LEU A 696 13.69 12.34 0.63
CA LEU A 696 14.12 13.73 0.60
C LEU A 696 14.55 14.12 2.02
N HIS A 697 15.87 14.19 2.22
CA HIS A 697 16.50 14.31 3.53
C HIS A 697 16.98 15.72 3.78
N ASN A 698 16.55 16.34 4.88
CA ASN A 698 17.13 17.59 5.36
C ASN A 698 17.36 17.60 6.88
N GLY A 699 17.14 16.45 7.53
CA GLY A 699 17.41 16.23 8.95
C GLY A 699 16.35 16.84 9.87
N MET A 700 15.20 17.29 9.36
CA MET A 700 14.19 17.95 10.19
C MET A 700 12.75 17.92 9.66
N LEU A 701 11.79 18.10 10.57
CA LEU A 701 10.37 18.33 10.23
C LEU A 701 10.16 19.76 9.71
N SER A 702 10.55 20.01 8.46
CA SER A 702 10.68 21.37 7.91
C SER A 702 9.43 22.24 7.91
N ILE A 703 8.24 21.68 7.73
CA ILE A 703 7.01 22.50 7.81
C ILE A 703 6.88 23.10 9.21
N ILE A 704 7.13 22.29 10.24
CA ILE A 704 7.06 22.72 11.62
C ILE A 704 8.19 23.71 11.92
N GLN A 705 9.40 23.44 11.42
CA GLN A 705 10.51 24.40 11.53
C GLN A 705 10.14 25.76 10.93
N SER A 706 9.56 25.81 9.72
CA SER A 706 9.12 27.07 9.10
C SER A 706 8.10 27.81 9.96
N TYR A 707 7.17 27.10 10.61
CA TYR A 707 6.23 27.72 11.55
C TYR A 707 6.91 28.28 12.79
N ILE A 708 7.92 27.57 13.31
CA ILE A 708 8.73 28.02 14.44
C ILE A 708 9.50 29.28 14.06
N ASP A 709 10.22 29.28 12.93
CA ASP A 709 11.01 30.42 12.46
C ASP A 709 10.16 31.67 12.23
N LEU A 710 8.91 31.51 11.79
CA LEU A 710 7.97 32.61 11.58
C LEU A 710 7.38 33.17 12.89
N ARG A 711 7.32 32.38 13.96
CA ARG A 711 6.61 32.76 15.20
C ARG A 711 7.53 33.01 16.40
N PHE A 712 8.67 32.34 16.45
CA PHE A 712 9.60 32.37 17.56
C PHE A 712 10.97 32.79 17.04
N ALA A 713 11.48 33.92 17.50
CA ALA A 713 12.80 34.44 17.14
C ALA A 713 13.97 33.65 17.78
N ARG A 714 13.74 32.44 18.30
CA ARG A 714 14.72 31.65 19.05
C ARG A 714 14.79 30.21 18.53
N ASP A 715 15.98 29.64 18.66
CA ASP A 715 16.38 28.33 18.13
C ASP A 715 15.55 27.18 18.71
N GLY A 716 14.49 26.79 17.99
CA GLY A 716 13.59 25.68 18.33
C GLY A 716 13.95 24.36 17.63
N ALA A 717 15.13 24.28 16.99
CA ALA A 717 15.50 23.21 16.06
C ALA A 717 15.54 21.80 16.69
N ALA A 718 15.81 21.69 17.99
CA ALA A 718 15.95 20.39 18.66
C ALA A 718 14.67 19.52 18.61
N GLN A 719 13.49 20.14 18.68
CA GLN A 719 12.22 19.39 18.72
C GLN A 719 11.79 18.82 17.37
N VAL A 720 12.36 19.32 16.27
CA VAL A 720 12.02 18.92 14.90
C VAL A 720 13.11 18.09 14.24
N HIS A 721 14.21 17.80 14.94
CA HIS A 721 15.32 17.04 14.39
C HIS A 721 14.90 15.59 14.05
N VAL A 722 15.26 15.15 12.84
CA VAL A 722 15.03 13.78 12.36
C VAL A 722 16.38 13.11 12.13
N PRO A 723 16.73 12.07 12.90
CA PRO A 723 18.00 11.38 12.71
C PRO A 723 18.01 10.65 11.37
N TRP A 724 19.09 10.83 10.62
CA TRP A 724 19.31 10.13 9.35
C TRP A 724 20.56 9.26 9.44
N ARG A 725 20.49 8.08 8.82
CA ARG A 725 21.63 7.19 8.59
C ARG A 725 21.66 6.84 7.10
N PRO A 726 22.72 7.20 6.37
CA PRO A 726 22.86 6.82 4.97
C PRO A 726 22.80 5.32 4.80
N ARG A 727 22.09 4.86 3.78
CA ARG A 727 22.13 3.46 3.33
C ARG A 727 23.17 3.29 2.23
N GLY A 728 23.65 2.06 2.06
CA GLY A 728 24.61 1.73 0.99
C GLY A 728 24.02 1.95 -0.40
N GLU A 729 24.84 2.46 -1.32
CA GLU A 729 24.53 2.55 -2.75
C GLU A 729 24.82 1.22 -3.45
N GLY A 730 24.16 0.99 -4.58
CA GLY A 730 24.43 -0.19 -5.40
C GLY A 730 23.19 -0.74 -6.12
N LEU A 731 23.45 -1.69 -7.01
CA LEU A 731 22.45 -2.45 -7.73
C LEU A 731 22.32 -3.85 -7.11
N ASP A 732 21.11 -4.19 -6.68
CA ASP A 732 20.73 -5.50 -6.16
C ASP A 732 19.77 -6.16 -7.16
N ARG A 733 20.17 -7.28 -7.77
CA ARG A 733 19.39 -7.98 -8.81
C ARG A 733 18.49 -9.03 -8.18
N ARG A 734 17.18 -8.94 -8.38
CA ARG A 734 16.17 -9.81 -7.76
C ARG A 734 15.17 -10.37 -8.75
N GLY A 735 15.53 -11.48 -9.39
CA GLY A 735 14.68 -12.14 -10.38
C GLY A 735 14.34 -11.17 -11.53
N PRO A 736 13.04 -10.92 -11.83
CA PRO A 736 12.64 -10.00 -12.90
C PRO A 736 12.77 -8.52 -12.54
N LEU A 737 13.19 -8.18 -11.31
CA LEU A 737 13.30 -6.81 -10.81
C LEU A 737 14.71 -6.47 -10.36
N ASP A 738 15.14 -5.26 -10.66
CA ASP A 738 16.36 -4.64 -10.15
C ASP A 738 16.02 -3.64 -9.04
N LEU A 739 16.84 -3.59 -7.99
CA LEU A 739 16.81 -2.57 -6.96
C LEU A 739 18.06 -1.70 -7.05
N GLN A 740 17.90 -0.46 -7.49
CA GLN A 740 18.98 0.52 -7.59
C GLN A 740 18.89 1.52 -6.44
N ARG A 741 19.94 1.60 -5.61
CA ARG A 741 20.08 2.64 -4.57
C ARG A 741 21.11 3.67 -4.97
N ARG A 742 20.80 4.95 -4.79
CA ARG A 742 21.69 6.07 -5.04
C ARG A 742 21.54 7.17 -3.99
N GLN A 743 22.65 7.82 -3.66
CA GLN A 743 22.68 9.04 -2.86
C GLN A 743 22.91 10.23 -3.78
N LEU A 744 22.00 11.21 -3.72
CA LEU A 744 22.06 12.40 -4.56
C LEU A 744 22.46 13.61 -3.72
N LEU A 745 23.76 13.95 -3.77
CA LEU A 745 24.32 15.19 -3.23
C LEU A 745 24.19 16.38 -4.20
N ARG A 746 24.22 16.08 -5.51
CA ARG A 746 24.07 17.01 -6.62
C ARG A 746 23.06 16.46 -7.62
N PHE A 747 22.53 17.33 -8.48
CA PHE A 747 21.57 16.92 -9.51
C PHE A 747 22.31 16.39 -10.75
N ASP A 748 22.35 15.06 -10.90
CA ASP A 748 22.84 14.41 -12.12
C ASP A 748 21.67 14.09 -13.07
N GLU A 749 21.53 14.90 -14.10
CA GLU A 749 20.42 14.79 -15.04
C GLU A 749 20.52 13.53 -15.92
N ALA A 750 21.74 13.18 -16.36
CA ALA A 750 21.94 12.04 -17.25
C ALA A 750 21.63 10.73 -16.52
N GLN A 751 22.11 10.62 -15.29
CA GLN A 751 21.86 9.43 -14.46
C GLN A 751 20.38 9.30 -14.09
N LEU A 752 19.73 10.40 -13.68
CA LEU A 752 18.30 10.39 -13.39
C LEU A 752 17.47 10.04 -14.63
N ARG A 753 17.83 10.54 -15.81
CA ARG A 753 17.15 10.20 -17.06
C ARG A 753 17.24 8.69 -17.33
N GLU A 754 18.41 8.09 -17.15
CA GLU A 754 18.61 6.65 -17.32
C GLU A 754 17.77 5.83 -16.35
N ASP A 755 17.84 6.14 -15.05
CA ASP A 755 17.14 5.37 -14.01
C ASP A 755 15.62 5.47 -14.15
N LEU A 756 15.08 6.65 -14.49
CA LEU A 756 13.65 6.86 -14.73
C LEU A 756 13.13 6.13 -16.00
N ARG A 757 14.02 5.68 -16.89
CA ARG A 757 13.67 4.93 -18.10
C ARG A 757 13.90 3.43 -17.96
N ALA A 758 14.63 3.01 -16.93
CA ALA A 758 14.96 1.61 -16.70
C ALA A 758 13.69 0.78 -16.49
N ARG A 759 13.58 -0.35 -17.18
CA ARG A 759 12.45 -1.28 -17.07
C ARG A 759 12.74 -2.32 -16.00
N GLY A 760 11.70 -2.80 -15.32
CA GLY A 760 11.82 -3.80 -14.28
C GLY A 760 12.65 -3.31 -13.09
N ARG A 761 12.48 -2.05 -12.69
CA ARG A 761 13.37 -1.42 -11.70
C ARG A 761 12.62 -0.70 -10.59
N LEU A 762 13.07 -0.92 -9.35
CA LEU A 762 12.83 -0.07 -8.20
C LEU A 762 14.06 0.81 -7.97
N ASN A 763 13.92 2.11 -8.22
CA ASN A 763 14.94 3.09 -7.90
C ASN A 763 14.67 3.72 -6.53
N VAL A 764 15.69 3.79 -5.68
CA VAL A 764 15.65 4.47 -4.39
C VAL A 764 16.72 5.56 -4.40
N PHE A 765 16.28 6.81 -4.41
CA PHE A 765 17.12 7.99 -4.36
C PHE A 765 17.08 8.61 -2.97
N GLU A 766 18.21 8.60 -2.27
CA GLU A 766 18.40 9.36 -1.02
C GLU A 766 18.94 10.75 -1.38
N VAL A 767 18.04 11.74 -1.47
CA VAL A 767 18.36 13.10 -1.90
C VAL A 767 18.70 13.95 -0.69
N GLN A 768 19.92 14.49 -0.63
CA GLN A 768 20.32 15.40 0.44
C GLN A 768 19.96 16.83 0.10
N LEU A 769 19.14 17.43 0.97
CA LEU A 769 18.59 18.76 0.84
C LEU A 769 18.90 19.61 2.07
N THR A 770 18.86 20.93 1.90
CA THR A 770 18.88 21.90 2.99
C THR A 770 17.51 22.53 3.20
N HIS A 771 17.24 22.99 4.43
CA HIS A 771 16.00 23.69 4.80
C HIS A 771 16.09 25.19 4.48
N ASN A 772 14.99 25.78 3.99
CA ASN A 772 14.88 27.20 3.69
C ASN A 772 13.57 27.79 4.22
N SER A 773 13.49 28.44 5.37
CA SER A 773 12.20 28.80 6.00
C SER A 773 11.29 29.74 5.20
N SER A 774 11.84 30.45 4.21
CA SER A 774 11.12 31.38 3.34
C SER A 774 11.40 31.12 1.85
N GLY A 775 10.49 31.57 0.99
CA GLY A 775 10.78 31.72 -0.44
C GLY A 775 10.61 30.48 -1.31
N ASP A 776 9.94 29.42 -0.87
CA ASP A 776 9.65 28.22 -1.69
C ASP A 776 8.17 28.03 -2.08
N GLY A 777 7.30 28.99 -1.75
CA GLY A 777 5.90 28.97 -2.16
C GLY A 777 5.05 27.98 -1.38
N MET A 778 5.53 27.58 -0.20
CA MET A 778 4.78 26.76 0.73
C MET A 778 3.58 27.47 1.33
N SER A 779 3.54 28.80 1.35
CA SER A 779 2.40 29.58 1.84
C SER A 779 2.10 30.74 0.90
N LEU A 780 0.85 31.22 0.92
CA LEU A 780 0.47 32.43 0.19
C LEU A 780 1.34 33.63 0.56
N ALA A 781 1.69 33.75 1.85
CA ALA A 781 2.56 34.82 2.35
C ALA A 781 3.97 34.81 1.74
N SER A 782 4.41 33.66 1.20
CA SER A 782 5.72 33.56 0.55
C SER A 782 5.80 34.41 -0.72
N GLU A 783 4.69 34.64 -1.42
CA GLU A 783 4.71 35.42 -2.68
C GLU A 783 5.05 36.90 -2.49
N GLY A 784 4.86 37.46 -1.29
CA GLY A 784 5.25 38.84 -0.95
C GLY A 784 6.70 38.99 -0.49
N THR A 785 7.49 37.91 -0.45
CA THR A 785 8.89 37.96 0.02
C THR A 785 9.83 38.51 -1.05
N TRP A 786 10.91 39.20 -0.65
CA TRP A 786 11.87 39.84 -1.58
C TRP A 786 12.43 38.85 -2.63
N SER A 787 12.62 37.59 -2.26
CA SER A 787 13.13 36.53 -3.13
C SER A 787 12.13 36.08 -4.18
N ARG A 788 10.88 36.56 -4.09
CA ARG A 788 9.76 36.25 -5.00
C ARG A 788 9.14 37.46 -5.68
N ILE A 789 9.54 38.67 -5.30
CA ILE A 789 9.14 39.91 -6.00
C ILE A 789 9.63 39.80 -7.45
N THR A 790 8.70 40.01 -8.39
CA THR A 790 9.09 40.16 -9.79
C THR A 790 9.55 41.60 -9.95
N PRO A 791 10.74 41.89 -10.50
CA PRO A 791 11.13 43.27 -10.80
C PRO A 791 9.99 43.89 -11.61
N SER A 792 9.38 44.97 -11.10
CA SER A 792 8.39 45.70 -11.87
C SER A 792 9.13 46.32 -13.06
N GLU A 793 8.55 46.23 -14.26
CA GLU A 793 9.02 46.96 -15.44
C GLU A 793 8.89 48.49 -15.30
N GLU A 794 8.55 49.00 -14.11
CA GLU A 794 8.34 50.43 -13.85
C GLU A 794 9.51 51.14 -13.17
N HIS A 795 10.64 50.48 -12.91
CA HIS A 795 11.82 51.16 -12.35
C HIS A 795 13.08 50.80 -13.13
N ALA A 796 13.10 51.15 -14.43
CA ALA A 796 14.35 51.53 -15.08
C ALA A 796 14.58 53.03 -14.78
N PRO A 797 15.74 53.44 -14.23
CA PRO A 797 16.04 54.86 -14.02
C PRO A 797 16.09 55.65 -15.32
#